data_AF-A0A9X1JRP3-F1
#
_entry.id   AF-A0A9X1JRP3-F1
#
_cell.length_a   1.000
_cell.length_b   1.000
_cell.length_c   1.000
_cell.angle_alpha   90.00
_cell.angle_beta   90.00
_cell.angle_gamma   90.00
#
_symmetry.space_group_name_H-M   'P 1'
#
loop_
_entity.id
_entity.type
_entity.pdbx_description
1 polymer ?
#
loop_
_entity_poly.entity_id
_entity_poly.type
_entity_poly.pdbx_seq_one_letter_code
_entity_poly.pdbx_strand_id
1 'polypeptide(L)'
;MRKILTAFIFTISIIGFSQQKYQSLLWEITGNGLEKPSYLYGTMHVSKKVAFRLDDVFYKALNESDCVALESDPVTWPGFNYDMMLNEMGRYNNYRNDFYTNLFKLTHPEEMAVRASVRMDNGAVNAYLYRKNNAADNFEEETYLDMFIYQAGKKNGKDIYGLEDLAESRYLTTKAAYNANKKDLDPWIQKLYAKENPYLIQENLYRDRNLDLLDSIGAGVNTEFYRENMLFIRNENMVNSLVELMPKKSVFAGVGAAHLPGNQGMINMLRDRGYTVKALTSKQTDFSKNEKTKLDSLFVAPTLKMHNTPDGFLGLNTYDELREFSYGGQKYYLDPDMTNGAYLTVNRISRFTYLPNEKEHITLKEIDDLLYEDIPGDIIRKEKLTNPYPGLSIVNKTKKGEFQKYHIYQTPLEIIIIKFAGRSDFVLQHEEKIFNSITLKKPSDDNTLFVSPNKKFQVNFPEYYVTSNMYNSGKKLIEGYKNDAYYFVQEAVLHDLNYIEEDSFEAKYFHHALYKTYKLKEEKGGFKAGTYKNYESYAVLDSISGKNLHLKTIVKDGSYYLLGYVGTNKTDKTNFFKSFKFNTTDYTGFKKVVDTSLHFSVQTNAKAPIPNPYGYGSYNNKDAKDYEEKTKSTTYATKSNEQIEVSRVKFHDLQMYHNVDSLWKDIERKVNYGSRYYTPENKFHISNRTKSKTDDTYYYSFTYTDSASAKQVMVKNILREGVLFELKTLIDSISGPSKFVTEFYDTFTPIDTLMGKSVLKDKTRQFFKALKENDSIILEAYNLIKFKTYNSKDIVSVLKDFEFKKERLNIKSHLVEKLIEIDLKNNLAFIKQLYFDSYSDPQTQTSILEGLFDSNKKENYDLALDLMERDLPLASVGSIFYNYYTKDSLELKAALYPKILQYSTINEYKQPLYDLLAKVKDSGYIKTKTYNRYKNQLINDGKIEVKRSLSNDTYKYRTYSDDLSTYVNLIFPYRKERSAKDFFEKMLNVEDKSALVKYYILLTKNKEAIPSSLKEKLIEDEDNQYYLLEALEDAKLLKTIKSLNISQQRYAKSKLLSQANYEKEKDSVTFLMKRNFKTDKGKDAVMYFFKIDKNDDYSGKSEILHYISFIKPKDPKQLVVDFYDISENYGTTIDETKTLEEQYIEIINLAIYKDRKRVTPSSRGGYNGYYDY
;
A
#
# COMPACT_ATOMS: atom_id res chain seq x y z
N MET A 1 -76.22 -3.73 -34.78
CA MET A 1 -74.87 -4.21 -34.38
C MET A 1 -73.70 -3.39 -34.94
N ARG A 2 -73.73 -2.85 -36.17
CA ARG A 2 -72.61 -2.05 -36.71
C ARG A 2 -72.30 -0.73 -35.98
N LYS A 3 -73.28 -0.02 -35.41
CA LYS A 3 -73.05 1.26 -34.71
C LYS A 3 -72.48 1.12 -33.28
N ILE A 4 -72.59 -0.05 -32.66
CA ILE A 4 -72.07 -0.32 -31.30
C ILE A 4 -70.60 -0.77 -31.36
N LEU A 5 -70.21 -1.48 -32.43
CA LEU A 5 -68.83 -1.90 -32.64
C LEU A 5 -67.87 -0.73 -32.98
N THR A 6 -68.35 0.29 -33.69
CA THR A 6 -67.54 1.48 -34.03
C THR A 6 -67.30 2.39 -32.83
N ALA A 7 -68.25 2.48 -31.89
CA ALA A 7 -68.10 3.25 -30.66
C ALA A 7 -67.15 2.57 -29.65
N PHE A 8 -67.12 1.23 -29.61
CA PHE A 8 -66.22 0.45 -28.75
C PHE A 8 -64.77 0.45 -29.27
N ILE A 9 -64.56 0.50 -30.60
CA ILE A 9 -63.22 0.66 -31.19
C ILE A 9 -62.68 2.09 -30.95
N PHE A 10 -63.52 3.12 -31.01
CA PHE A 10 -63.08 4.49 -30.70
C PHE A 10 -62.80 4.74 -29.21
N THR A 11 -63.43 4.02 -28.28
CA THR A 11 -63.14 4.15 -26.83
C THR A 11 -61.91 3.34 -26.40
N ILE A 12 -61.56 2.25 -27.09
CA ILE A 12 -60.32 1.49 -26.83
C ILE A 12 -59.10 2.16 -27.47
N SER A 13 -59.25 2.92 -28.57
CA SER A 13 -58.14 3.67 -29.18
C SER A 13 -57.71 4.92 -28.40
N ILE A 14 -58.52 5.41 -27.44
CA ILE A 14 -58.18 6.60 -26.62
C ILE A 14 -57.46 6.22 -25.31
N ILE A 15 -57.46 4.93 -24.92
CA ILE A 15 -56.83 4.45 -23.67
C ILE A 15 -55.46 3.78 -23.95
N GLY A 16 -55.03 3.74 -25.22
CA GLY A 16 -53.81 3.03 -25.67
C GLY A 16 -52.54 3.87 -25.84
N PHE A 17 -52.57 5.19 -25.60
CA PHE A 17 -51.35 5.98 -25.46
C PHE A 17 -51.08 6.17 -23.97
N SER A 18 -50.14 5.41 -23.42
CA SER A 18 -49.47 5.81 -22.17
C SER A 18 -48.88 7.19 -22.43
N GLN A 19 -49.58 8.26 -22.04
CA GLN A 19 -49.02 9.61 -22.06
C GLN A 19 -47.77 9.59 -21.20
N GLN A 20 -46.63 9.95 -21.80
CA GLN A 20 -45.40 10.18 -21.05
C GLN A 20 -45.70 11.24 -19.98
N LYS A 21 -45.56 10.85 -18.71
CA LYS A 21 -45.93 11.64 -17.54
C LYS A 21 -44.95 12.79 -17.33
N TYR A 22 -43.68 12.61 -17.73
CA TYR A 22 -42.60 13.57 -17.56
C TYR A 22 -41.94 13.94 -18.89
N GLN A 23 -42.67 14.64 -19.76
CA GLN A 23 -42.21 15.08 -21.08
C GLN A 23 -41.80 16.56 -21.14
N SER A 24 -40.89 16.98 -20.24
CA SER A 24 -40.25 18.30 -20.28
C SER A 24 -38.99 18.33 -19.43
N LEU A 25 -38.04 19.22 -19.77
CA LEU A 25 -36.89 19.55 -18.93
C LEU A 25 -37.15 20.76 -18.01
N LEU A 26 -38.14 21.62 -18.31
CA LEU A 26 -38.48 22.80 -17.51
C LEU A 26 -39.87 22.65 -16.88
N TRP A 27 -39.95 22.94 -15.59
CA TRP A 27 -41.16 22.82 -14.79
C TRP A 27 -41.41 24.09 -13.99
N GLU A 28 -42.62 24.63 -14.04
CA GLU A 28 -43.09 25.77 -13.26
C GLU A 28 -43.70 25.28 -11.94
N ILE A 29 -43.34 25.93 -10.83
CA ILE A 29 -43.79 25.65 -9.47
C ILE A 29 -44.61 26.85 -8.98
N THR A 30 -45.87 26.61 -8.63
CA THR A 30 -46.82 27.62 -8.12
C THR A 30 -47.68 27.05 -6.98
N GLY A 31 -48.50 27.89 -6.36
CA GLY A 31 -49.37 27.49 -5.25
C GLY A 31 -48.64 27.47 -3.90
N ASN A 32 -49.29 26.91 -2.86
CA ASN A 32 -48.75 26.81 -1.49
C ASN A 32 -48.20 28.13 -0.92
N GLY A 33 -48.85 29.26 -1.22
CA GLY A 33 -48.48 30.58 -0.72
C GLY A 33 -47.36 31.31 -1.47
N LEU A 34 -46.89 30.79 -2.61
CA LEU A 34 -45.89 31.49 -3.44
C LEU A 34 -46.50 32.72 -4.15
N GLU A 35 -45.88 33.90 -3.96
CA GLU A 35 -46.28 35.15 -4.62
C GLU A 35 -45.85 35.21 -6.09
N LYS A 36 -44.73 34.56 -6.43
CA LYS A 36 -44.19 34.44 -7.79
C LYS A 36 -43.90 32.98 -8.11
N PRO A 37 -44.01 32.55 -9.39
CA PRO A 37 -43.62 31.21 -9.78
C PRO A 37 -42.12 31.00 -9.52
N SER A 38 -41.75 29.77 -9.20
CA SER A 38 -40.37 29.27 -9.25
C SER A 38 -40.26 28.19 -10.32
N TYR A 39 -39.05 27.84 -10.72
CA TYR A 39 -38.79 26.97 -11.86
C TYR A 39 -37.77 25.90 -11.50
N LEU A 40 -38.00 24.68 -11.98
CA LEU A 40 -37.11 23.53 -11.82
C LEU A 40 -36.72 23.01 -13.20
N TYR A 41 -35.42 23.00 -13.49
CA TYR A 41 -34.85 22.62 -14.75
C TYR A 41 -33.92 21.40 -14.63
N GLY A 42 -34.10 20.43 -15.52
CA GLY A 42 -33.30 19.21 -15.61
C GLY A 42 -32.05 19.40 -16.46
N THR A 43 -30.87 19.49 -15.86
CA THR A 43 -29.58 19.67 -16.54
C THR A 43 -28.95 18.35 -16.98
N MET A 44 -27.96 18.43 -17.85
CA MET A 44 -27.05 17.33 -18.17
C MET A 44 -25.61 17.85 -18.07
N HIS A 45 -24.77 17.14 -17.31
CA HIS A 45 -23.42 17.55 -16.91
C HIS A 45 -22.35 17.46 -18.02
N VAL A 46 -22.67 17.92 -19.23
CA VAL A 46 -21.79 17.83 -20.41
C VAL A 46 -21.78 19.14 -21.18
N SER A 47 -20.74 19.34 -21.97
CA SER A 47 -20.54 20.53 -22.83
C SER A 47 -21.07 20.30 -24.25
N LYS A 48 -21.71 19.16 -24.52
CA LYS A 48 -22.26 18.85 -25.84
C LYS A 48 -23.43 19.76 -26.19
N LYS A 49 -23.50 20.20 -27.45
CA LYS A 49 -24.56 21.09 -27.97
C LYS A 49 -25.99 20.60 -27.72
N VAL A 50 -26.20 19.29 -27.59
CA VAL A 50 -27.52 18.72 -27.24
C VAL A 50 -28.05 19.23 -25.89
N ALA A 51 -27.16 19.51 -24.92
CA ALA A 51 -27.54 20.07 -23.63
C ALA A 51 -28.01 21.54 -23.73
N PHE A 52 -27.55 22.26 -24.76
CA PHE A 52 -27.78 23.69 -24.98
C PHE A 52 -28.89 24.00 -25.98
N ARG A 53 -29.72 23.02 -26.32
CA ARG A 53 -30.95 23.22 -27.09
C ARG A 53 -32.05 23.84 -26.20
N LEU A 54 -31.77 25.05 -25.71
CA LEU A 54 -32.58 25.78 -24.74
C LEU A 54 -33.67 26.58 -25.46
N ASP A 55 -34.94 26.34 -25.08
CA ASP A 55 -36.10 27.01 -25.67
C ASP A 55 -36.28 28.45 -25.17
N ASP A 56 -37.15 29.23 -25.82
CA ASP A 56 -37.46 30.60 -25.37
C ASP A 56 -37.96 30.66 -23.90
N VAL A 57 -38.75 29.68 -23.46
CA VAL A 57 -39.26 29.62 -22.07
C VAL A 57 -38.16 29.43 -21.03
N PHE A 58 -37.02 28.82 -21.39
CA PHE A 58 -35.87 28.70 -20.49
C PHE A 58 -35.31 30.09 -20.13
N TYR A 59 -35.03 30.90 -21.15
CA TYR A 59 -34.47 32.24 -20.95
C TYR A 59 -35.45 33.18 -20.26
N LYS A 60 -36.76 33.08 -20.56
CA LYS A 60 -37.80 33.84 -19.86
C LYS A 60 -37.85 33.50 -18.37
N ALA A 61 -37.96 32.21 -18.04
CA ALA A 61 -37.97 31.75 -16.65
C ALA A 61 -36.70 32.15 -15.89
N LEU A 62 -35.52 31.99 -16.52
CA LEU A 62 -34.24 32.39 -15.93
C LEU A 62 -34.20 33.91 -15.66
N ASN A 63 -34.66 34.73 -16.60
CA ASN A 63 -34.66 36.19 -16.46
C ASN A 63 -35.68 36.68 -15.41
N GLU A 64 -36.87 36.10 -15.37
CA GLU A 64 -37.96 36.44 -14.45
C GLU A 64 -37.70 36.03 -12.99
N SER A 65 -36.84 35.02 -12.78
CA SER A 65 -36.51 34.54 -11.43
C SER A 65 -35.66 35.53 -10.66
N ASP A 66 -35.86 35.64 -9.34
CA ASP A 66 -35.10 36.56 -8.49
C ASP A 66 -33.69 36.01 -8.17
N CYS A 67 -33.54 34.69 -8.07
CA CYS A 67 -32.26 34.02 -7.82
C CYS A 67 -32.10 32.69 -8.59
N VAL A 68 -30.87 32.17 -8.63
CA VAL A 68 -30.55 30.85 -9.20
C VAL A 68 -30.16 29.89 -8.08
N ALA A 69 -30.62 28.64 -8.16
CA ALA A 69 -30.20 27.57 -7.27
C ALA A 69 -29.65 26.38 -8.07
N LEU A 70 -28.55 25.78 -7.64
CA LEU A 70 -27.93 24.62 -8.26
C LEU A 70 -27.68 23.53 -7.21
N GLU A 71 -27.36 22.30 -7.63
CA GLU A 71 -27.04 21.20 -6.69
C GLU A 71 -25.97 21.62 -5.66
N SER A 72 -24.96 22.37 -6.10
CA SER A 72 -23.97 23.01 -5.22
C SER A 72 -23.48 24.33 -5.82
N ASP A 73 -22.95 25.22 -4.97
CA ASP A 73 -22.36 26.48 -5.42
C ASP A 73 -20.96 26.24 -6.03
N PRO A 74 -20.74 26.54 -7.33
CA PRO A 74 -19.44 26.33 -7.97
C PRO A 74 -18.28 27.11 -7.36
N VAL A 75 -18.54 28.22 -6.65
CA VAL A 75 -17.49 29.03 -6.00
C VAL A 75 -16.79 28.26 -4.87
N THR A 76 -17.45 27.28 -4.25
CA THR A 76 -16.86 26.52 -3.12
C THR A 76 -15.96 25.36 -3.58
N TRP A 77 -16.06 24.96 -4.86
CA TRP A 77 -15.41 23.75 -5.35
C TRP A 77 -13.87 23.79 -5.34
N PRO A 78 -13.18 24.89 -5.72
CA PRO A 78 -11.72 24.91 -5.70
C PRO A 78 -11.16 24.64 -4.30
N GLY A 79 -11.70 25.30 -3.27
CA GLY A 79 -11.29 25.09 -1.88
C GLY A 79 -11.60 23.68 -1.36
N PHE A 80 -12.79 23.16 -1.64
CA PHE A 80 -13.18 21.80 -1.25
C PHE A 80 -12.30 20.72 -1.89
N ASN A 81 -12.06 20.82 -3.20
CA ASN A 81 -11.24 19.86 -3.93
C ASN A 81 -9.75 19.98 -3.55
N TYR A 82 -9.25 21.19 -3.26
CA TYR A 82 -7.91 21.40 -2.72
C TYR A 82 -7.71 20.59 -1.43
N ASP A 83 -8.63 20.76 -0.47
CA ASP A 83 -8.62 20.02 0.79
C ASP A 83 -8.70 18.50 0.59
N MET A 84 -9.56 18.04 -0.32
CA MET A 84 -9.70 16.61 -0.63
C MET A 84 -8.40 16.03 -1.21
N MET A 85 -7.82 16.68 -2.20
CA MET A 85 -6.61 16.22 -2.89
C MET A 85 -5.40 16.19 -1.96
N LEU A 86 -5.23 17.19 -1.10
CA LEU A 86 -4.16 17.20 -0.09
C LEU A 86 -4.27 16.02 0.89
N ASN A 87 -5.49 15.68 1.32
CA ASN A 87 -5.71 14.54 2.19
C ASN A 87 -5.36 13.21 1.50
N GLU A 88 -5.59 13.08 0.20
CA GLU A 88 -5.16 11.91 -0.58
C GLU A 88 -3.64 11.88 -0.74
N MET A 89 -3.02 12.98 -1.15
CA MET A 89 -1.56 13.10 -1.30
C MET A 89 -0.82 12.80 0.00
N GLY A 90 -1.34 13.25 1.15
CA GLY A 90 -0.77 12.97 2.46
C GLY A 90 -0.76 11.49 2.86
N ARG A 91 -1.62 10.66 2.25
CA ARG A 91 -1.65 9.19 2.44
C ARG A 91 -0.68 8.45 1.53
N TYR A 92 -0.39 8.99 0.35
CA TYR A 92 0.44 8.34 -0.68
C TYR A 92 1.93 8.74 -0.56
N ASN A 93 2.59 8.33 0.51
CA ASN A 93 4.07 8.40 0.61
C ASN A 93 4.67 7.00 0.42
N ASN A 94 4.54 6.45 -0.79
CA ASN A 94 5.18 5.18 -1.14
C ASN A 94 6.66 5.45 -1.50
N TYR A 95 7.51 5.67 -0.49
CA TYR A 95 8.96 5.52 -0.65
C TYR A 95 9.33 4.03 -0.68
N ARG A 96 8.70 3.28 -1.59
CA ARG A 96 8.94 1.85 -1.73
C ARG A 96 10.37 1.66 -2.23
N ASN A 97 10.78 2.37 -3.29
CA ASN A 97 12.14 2.25 -3.84
C ASN A 97 12.98 3.47 -3.47
N ASP A 98 14.26 3.21 -3.21
CA ASP A 98 15.35 4.19 -3.06
C ASP A 98 15.01 5.26 -2.00
N PHE A 99 14.63 4.79 -0.81
CA PHE A 99 14.11 5.61 0.28
C PHE A 99 15.08 6.74 0.65
N TYR A 100 16.33 6.42 0.97
CA TYR A 100 17.33 7.38 1.44
C TYR A 100 17.68 8.41 0.37
N THR A 101 17.71 8.00 -0.90
CA THR A 101 17.92 8.88 -2.04
C THR A 101 16.71 9.79 -2.24
N ASN A 102 15.52 9.22 -2.41
CA ASN A 102 14.32 9.96 -2.80
C ASN A 102 13.75 10.85 -1.69
N LEU A 103 14.00 10.52 -0.42
CA LEU A 103 13.50 11.31 0.70
C LEU A 103 14.01 12.76 0.62
N PHE A 104 15.31 12.96 0.38
CA PHE A 104 15.96 14.27 0.34
C PHE A 104 16.41 14.74 -1.04
N LYS A 105 16.16 13.96 -2.10
CA LYS A 105 16.46 14.39 -3.46
C LYS A 105 15.82 15.73 -3.79
N LEU A 106 16.65 16.68 -4.23
CA LEU A 106 16.26 17.93 -4.86
C LEU A 106 16.60 17.80 -6.34
N THR A 107 15.58 17.71 -7.17
CA THR A 107 15.71 17.42 -8.61
C THR A 107 15.71 18.74 -9.37
N HIS A 108 16.74 18.99 -10.17
CA HIS A 108 16.78 20.14 -11.06
C HIS A 108 15.62 20.11 -12.05
N PRO A 109 15.08 21.27 -12.43
CA PRO A 109 13.98 21.30 -13.37
C PRO A 109 14.45 20.81 -14.74
N GLU A 110 13.74 19.81 -15.27
CA GLU A 110 13.94 19.36 -16.64
C GLU A 110 13.27 20.32 -17.64
N GLU A 111 13.81 20.39 -18.86
CA GLU A 111 13.27 21.24 -19.93
C GLU A 111 11.77 20.98 -20.12
N MET A 112 11.39 19.71 -20.25
CA MET A 112 10.00 19.29 -20.40
C MET A 112 9.09 19.77 -19.28
N ALA A 113 9.60 19.89 -18.05
CA ALA A 113 8.82 20.34 -16.90
C ALA A 113 8.51 21.85 -17.00
N VAL A 114 9.47 22.66 -17.48
CA VAL A 114 9.26 24.09 -17.76
C VAL A 114 8.34 24.28 -18.97
N ARG A 115 8.58 23.54 -20.05
CA ARG A 115 7.73 23.57 -21.26
C ARG A 115 6.29 23.18 -20.95
N ALA A 116 6.08 22.12 -20.18
CA ALA A 116 4.76 21.71 -19.72
C ALA A 116 4.07 22.82 -18.94
N SER A 117 4.80 23.55 -18.08
CA SER A 117 4.26 24.67 -17.29
C SER A 117 3.85 25.87 -18.14
N VAL A 118 4.55 26.15 -19.24
CA VAL A 118 4.19 27.20 -20.22
C VAL A 118 2.95 26.77 -21.04
N ARG A 119 2.96 25.53 -21.54
CA ARG A 119 1.87 24.94 -22.33
C ARG A 119 0.58 24.71 -21.55
N MET A 120 0.66 24.65 -20.22
CA MET A 120 -0.37 24.01 -19.40
C MET A 120 -1.76 24.61 -19.59
N ASP A 121 -2.67 23.80 -20.13
CA ASP A 121 -4.11 23.94 -19.97
C ASP A 121 -4.55 22.82 -19.03
N ASN A 122 -4.63 23.17 -17.74
CA ASN A 122 -4.77 22.19 -16.66
C ASN A 122 -6.12 21.45 -16.75
N GLY A 123 -6.10 20.12 -16.62
CA GLY A 123 -7.30 19.30 -16.56
C GLY A 123 -8.29 19.71 -15.45
N ALA A 124 -7.80 20.28 -14.35
CA ALA A 124 -8.64 20.88 -13.30
C ALA A 124 -9.37 22.14 -13.78
N VAL A 125 -8.72 23.00 -14.57
CA VAL A 125 -9.40 24.15 -15.21
C VAL A 125 -10.51 23.64 -16.11
N ASN A 126 -10.22 22.62 -16.93
CA ASN A 126 -11.25 21.98 -17.75
C ASN A 126 -12.37 21.43 -16.87
N ALA A 127 -12.08 20.69 -15.80
CA ALA A 127 -13.10 20.11 -14.92
C ALA A 127 -14.01 21.16 -14.25
N TYR A 128 -13.47 22.32 -13.87
CA TYR A 128 -14.22 23.40 -13.26
C TYR A 128 -15.06 24.20 -14.25
N LEU A 129 -14.43 24.69 -15.32
CA LEU A 129 -15.02 25.71 -16.19
C LEU A 129 -15.65 25.14 -17.46
N TYR A 130 -15.10 24.07 -18.03
CA TYR A 130 -15.36 23.74 -19.43
C TYR A 130 -15.93 22.34 -19.66
N ARG A 131 -15.46 21.30 -18.98
CA ARG A 131 -15.77 19.86 -19.13
C ARG A 131 -15.74 19.35 -20.57
N LYS A 132 -14.82 19.89 -21.36
CA LYS A 132 -14.66 19.55 -22.76
C LYS A 132 -13.88 18.27 -23.00
N ASN A 133 -14.16 17.64 -24.12
CA ASN A 133 -13.37 16.56 -24.69
C ASN A 133 -12.44 17.13 -25.77
N ASN A 134 -11.13 16.95 -25.58
CA ASN A 134 -10.11 17.45 -26.51
C ASN A 134 -10.31 16.98 -27.97
N ALA A 135 -10.88 15.79 -28.19
CA ALA A 135 -11.14 15.27 -29.53
C ALA A 135 -12.42 15.85 -30.18
N ALA A 136 -13.32 16.45 -29.40
CA ALA A 136 -14.62 16.95 -29.85
C ALA A 136 -14.83 18.44 -29.59
N ASP A 137 -13.79 19.18 -29.17
CA ASP A 137 -13.88 20.57 -28.71
C ASP A 137 -14.61 21.50 -29.69
N ASN A 138 -14.35 21.41 -31.00
CA ASN A 138 -15.04 22.20 -32.03
C ASN A 138 -16.56 21.89 -32.17
N PHE A 139 -17.02 20.78 -31.60
CA PHE A 139 -18.41 20.33 -31.61
C PHE A 139 -19.11 20.53 -30.26
N GLU A 140 -18.42 21.08 -29.27
CA GLU A 140 -18.90 21.35 -27.93
C GLU A 140 -19.14 22.85 -27.71
N GLU A 141 -19.78 23.17 -26.60
CA GLU A 141 -20.03 24.52 -26.10
C GLU A 141 -18.90 24.96 -25.18
N GLU A 142 -18.77 26.26 -24.96
CA GLU A 142 -17.66 26.83 -24.17
C GLU A 142 -17.75 26.54 -22.67
N THR A 143 -18.84 25.94 -22.20
CA THR A 143 -19.00 25.42 -20.84
C THR A 143 -20.06 24.31 -20.84
N TYR A 144 -20.32 23.70 -19.67
CA TYR A 144 -21.42 22.75 -19.47
C TYR A 144 -22.62 23.44 -18.83
N LEU A 145 -23.81 22.83 -18.95
CA LEU A 145 -25.07 23.54 -18.74
C LEU A 145 -25.25 24.09 -17.32
N ASP A 146 -24.84 23.36 -16.29
CA ASP A 146 -24.94 23.82 -14.90
C ASP A 146 -24.10 25.09 -14.68
N MET A 147 -22.89 25.12 -15.22
CA MET A 147 -22.01 26.29 -15.18
C MET A 147 -22.57 27.44 -16.01
N PHE A 148 -23.18 27.16 -17.15
CA PHE A 148 -23.87 28.19 -17.94
C PHE A 148 -24.99 28.87 -17.15
N ILE A 149 -25.82 28.10 -16.43
CA ILE A 149 -26.90 28.64 -15.57
C ILE A 149 -26.30 29.49 -14.44
N TYR A 150 -25.24 29.00 -13.78
CA TYR A 150 -24.50 29.77 -12.78
C TYR A 150 -24.00 31.11 -13.34
N GLN A 151 -23.29 31.07 -14.46
CA GLN A 151 -22.71 32.25 -15.10
C GLN A 151 -23.79 33.24 -15.54
N ALA A 152 -24.89 32.76 -16.12
CA ALA A 152 -26.01 33.60 -16.52
C ALA A 152 -26.67 34.28 -15.31
N GLY A 153 -26.83 33.58 -14.19
CA GLY A 153 -27.32 34.15 -12.93
C GLY A 153 -26.39 35.26 -12.41
N LYS A 154 -25.10 34.95 -12.22
CA LYS A 154 -24.11 35.90 -11.71
C LYS A 154 -23.93 37.12 -12.61
N LYS A 155 -23.86 36.92 -13.93
CA LYS A 155 -23.69 38.01 -14.92
C LYS A 155 -24.87 38.98 -14.92
N ASN A 156 -26.07 38.51 -14.57
CA ASN A 156 -27.27 39.33 -14.43
C ASN A 156 -27.51 39.82 -12.99
N GLY A 157 -26.53 39.70 -12.09
CA GLY A 157 -26.63 40.19 -10.71
C GLY A 157 -27.58 39.40 -9.81
N LYS A 158 -27.90 38.15 -10.16
CA LYS A 158 -28.75 37.27 -9.34
C LYS A 158 -27.93 36.57 -8.26
N ASP A 159 -28.56 36.35 -7.10
CA ASP A 159 -27.98 35.53 -6.03
C ASP A 159 -27.90 34.04 -6.44
N ILE A 160 -26.87 33.34 -5.98
CA ILE A 160 -26.65 31.91 -6.22
C ILE A 160 -26.80 31.15 -4.90
N TYR A 161 -27.53 30.03 -4.95
CA TYR A 161 -27.73 29.13 -3.81
C TYR A 161 -27.34 27.69 -4.18
N GLY A 162 -26.70 26.99 -3.25
CA GLY A 162 -26.52 25.53 -3.32
C GLY A 162 -27.69 24.82 -2.64
N LEU A 163 -28.27 23.80 -3.29
CA LEU A 163 -29.38 23.01 -2.75
C LEU A 163 -28.90 21.85 -1.85
N GLU A 164 -27.63 21.46 -1.96
CA GLU A 164 -27.00 20.44 -1.13
C GLU A 164 -25.74 20.96 -0.41
N ASP A 165 -25.39 20.32 0.70
CA ASP A 165 -24.05 20.41 1.26
C ASP A 165 -23.05 19.60 0.41
N LEU A 166 -21.95 20.23 0.00
CA LEU A 166 -20.98 19.62 -0.91
C LEU A 166 -20.28 18.40 -0.30
N ALA A 167 -20.00 18.41 1.01
CA ALA A 167 -19.33 17.30 1.69
C ALA A 167 -20.27 16.10 1.82
N GLU A 168 -21.54 16.34 2.18
CA GLU A 168 -22.57 15.31 2.22
C GLU A 168 -22.86 14.72 0.83
N SER A 169 -23.04 15.55 -0.18
CA SER A 169 -23.26 15.12 -1.57
C SER A 169 -22.10 14.25 -2.07
N ARG A 170 -20.85 14.64 -1.77
CA ARG A 170 -19.67 13.82 -2.07
C ARG A 170 -19.61 12.50 -1.29
N TYR A 171 -19.99 12.49 -0.02
CA TYR A 171 -20.09 11.26 0.76
C TYR A 171 -21.13 10.30 0.17
N LEU A 172 -22.33 10.79 -0.14
CA LEU A 172 -23.42 9.99 -0.71
C LEU A 172 -23.09 9.43 -2.09
N THR A 173 -22.51 10.24 -2.97
CA THR A 173 -22.08 9.81 -4.31
C THR A 173 -20.96 8.76 -4.25
N THR A 174 -19.98 8.94 -3.35
CA THR A 174 -18.93 7.94 -3.06
C THR A 174 -19.54 6.64 -2.53
N LYS A 175 -20.49 6.75 -1.60
CA LYS A 175 -21.20 5.61 -1.02
C LYS A 175 -21.99 4.85 -2.08
N ALA A 176 -22.71 5.53 -2.95
CA ALA A 176 -23.47 4.93 -4.03
C ALA A 176 -22.58 4.09 -4.97
N ALA A 177 -21.38 4.58 -5.29
CA ALA A 177 -20.45 3.91 -6.19
C ALA A 177 -20.05 2.49 -5.73
N TYR A 178 -20.15 2.18 -4.43
CA TYR A 178 -19.83 0.85 -3.88
C TYR A 178 -20.70 -0.28 -4.40
N ASN A 179 -21.92 0.01 -4.87
CA ASN A 179 -22.83 -0.99 -5.43
C ASN A 179 -23.63 -0.40 -6.59
N ALA A 180 -22.93 0.15 -7.58
CA ALA A 180 -23.54 0.96 -8.62
C ALA A 180 -24.46 0.19 -9.58
N ASN A 181 -24.04 -0.99 -10.03
CA ASN A 181 -24.69 -1.70 -11.14
C ASN A 181 -25.29 -3.02 -10.68
N LYS A 182 -26.44 -3.40 -11.25
CA LYS A 182 -26.99 -4.75 -11.09
C LYS A 182 -26.02 -5.79 -11.67
N LYS A 183 -26.04 -7.00 -11.08
CA LYS A 183 -25.25 -8.14 -11.58
C LYS A 183 -25.64 -8.51 -13.01
N ASP A 184 -26.95 -8.58 -13.25
CA ASP A 184 -27.55 -8.79 -14.56
C ASP A 184 -28.45 -7.60 -14.86
N LEU A 185 -28.23 -6.95 -16.01
CA LEU A 185 -29.12 -5.91 -16.50
C LEU A 185 -30.48 -6.51 -16.83
N ASP A 186 -31.55 -5.76 -16.66
CA ASP A 186 -32.88 -6.22 -17.04
C ASP A 186 -32.91 -6.61 -18.55
N PRO A 187 -33.61 -7.69 -18.95
CA PRO A 187 -33.53 -8.21 -20.33
C PRO A 187 -33.85 -7.19 -21.44
N TRP A 188 -34.71 -6.21 -21.15
CA TRP A 188 -35.05 -5.16 -22.09
C TRP A 188 -33.92 -4.13 -22.26
N ILE A 189 -33.12 -3.86 -21.23
CA ILE A 189 -31.91 -3.04 -21.29
C ILE A 189 -30.86 -3.73 -22.16
N GLN A 190 -30.63 -5.03 -21.95
CA GLN A 190 -29.68 -5.79 -22.75
C GLN A 190 -30.03 -5.71 -24.25
N LYS A 191 -31.32 -5.88 -24.58
CA LYS A 191 -31.83 -5.72 -25.95
C LYS A 191 -31.68 -4.31 -26.49
N LEU A 192 -31.85 -3.28 -25.66
CA LEU A 192 -31.69 -1.88 -26.03
C LEU A 192 -30.22 -1.57 -26.33
N TYR A 193 -29.30 -1.94 -25.45
CA TYR A 193 -27.85 -1.71 -25.59
C TYR A 193 -27.21 -2.55 -26.69
N ALA A 194 -27.79 -3.70 -27.04
CA ALA A 194 -27.38 -4.47 -28.22
C ALA A 194 -27.75 -3.78 -29.55
N LYS A 195 -28.77 -2.90 -29.56
CA LYS A 195 -29.26 -2.21 -30.76
C LYS A 195 -28.67 -0.82 -30.93
N GLU A 196 -28.41 -0.11 -29.84
CA GLU A 196 -27.95 1.27 -29.87
C GLU A 196 -26.93 1.54 -28.76
N ASN A 197 -26.00 2.43 -29.03
CA ASN A 197 -24.95 2.80 -28.08
C ASN A 197 -25.58 3.51 -26.84
N PRO A 198 -25.24 3.10 -25.60
CA PRO A 198 -25.77 3.72 -24.38
C PRO A 198 -25.61 5.25 -24.31
N TYR A 199 -24.50 5.79 -24.81
CA TYR A 199 -24.28 7.23 -24.86
C TYR A 199 -25.24 7.93 -25.81
N LEU A 200 -25.51 7.33 -26.98
CA LEU A 200 -26.47 7.88 -27.95
C LEU A 200 -27.90 7.83 -27.41
N ILE A 201 -28.26 6.73 -26.72
CA ILE A 201 -29.54 6.61 -26.03
C ILE A 201 -29.71 7.76 -25.03
N GLN A 202 -28.72 8.02 -24.17
CA GLN A 202 -28.79 9.10 -23.18
C GLN A 202 -28.97 10.48 -23.83
N GLU A 203 -28.24 10.78 -24.91
CA GLU A 203 -28.39 12.04 -25.64
C GLU A 203 -29.77 12.19 -26.29
N ASN A 204 -30.30 11.12 -26.89
CA ASN A 204 -31.63 11.12 -27.50
C ASN A 204 -32.72 11.31 -26.45
N LEU A 205 -32.62 10.64 -25.29
CA LEU A 205 -33.56 10.82 -24.19
C LEU A 205 -33.63 12.26 -23.70
N TYR A 206 -32.46 12.90 -23.54
CA TYR A 206 -32.41 14.30 -23.14
C TYR A 206 -32.95 15.22 -24.24
N ARG A 207 -32.58 14.98 -25.50
CA ARG A 207 -33.06 15.72 -26.68
C ARG A 207 -34.58 15.68 -26.82
N ASP A 208 -35.15 14.50 -26.56
CA ASP A 208 -36.58 14.24 -26.66
C ASP A 208 -37.32 14.54 -25.34
N ARG A 209 -36.60 14.93 -24.28
CA ARG A 209 -37.14 15.29 -22.95
C ARG A 209 -37.89 14.13 -22.26
N ASN A 210 -37.51 12.90 -22.58
CA ASN A 210 -38.18 11.69 -22.11
C ASN A 210 -37.60 11.24 -20.76
N LEU A 211 -38.04 11.89 -19.69
CA LEU A 211 -37.57 11.61 -18.33
C LEU A 211 -38.11 10.28 -17.78
N ASP A 212 -39.28 9.82 -18.25
CA ASP A 212 -39.84 8.51 -17.87
C ASP A 212 -38.92 7.35 -18.27
N LEU A 213 -38.41 7.38 -19.51
CA LEU A 213 -37.50 6.35 -19.99
C LEU A 213 -36.09 6.51 -19.38
N LEU A 214 -35.66 7.73 -19.05
CA LEU A 214 -34.42 7.95 -18.30
C LEU A 214 -34.46 7.27 -16.92
N ASP A 215 -35.56 7.46 -16.16
CA ASP A 215 -35.74 6.80 -14.85
C ASP A 215 -35.81 5.29 -14.98
N SER A 216 -36.54 4.80 -15.99
CA SER A 216 -36.70 3.37 -16.25
C SER A 216 -35.36 2.70 -16.58
N ILE A 217 -34.50 3.36 -17.38
CA ILE A 217 -33.15 2.87 -17.65
C ILE A 217 -32.31 2.88 -16.37
N GLY A 218 -32.35 3.96 -15.59
CA GLY A 218 -31.67 4.01 -14.29
C GLY A 218 -32.07 2.86 -13.37
N ALA A 219 -33.36 2.55 -13.28
CA ALA A 219 -33.89 1.42 -12.50
C ALA A 219 -33.49 0.05 -13.08
N GLY A 220 -33.34 -0.07 -14.40
CA GLY A 220 -32.93 -1.31 -15.08
C GLY A 220 -31.42 -1.57 -15.04
N VAL A 221 -30.60 -0.53 -14.90
CA VAL A 221 -29.12 -0.62 -14.85
C VAL A 221 -28.58 -0.65 -13.42
N ASN A 222 -29.12 0.20 -12.54
CA ASN A 222 -28.56 0.42 -11.22
C ASN A 222 -29.27 -0.38 -10.13
N THR A 223 -28.57 -0.60 -9.02
CA THR A 223 -29.17 -1.22 -7.84
C THR A 223 -30.05 -0.22 -7.08
N GLU A 224 -30.96 -0.72 -6.23
CA GLU A 224 -31.72 0.13 -5.32
C GLU A 224 -30.80 0.92 -4.38
N PHE A 225 -29.72 0.30 -3.90
CA PHE A 225 -28.72 0.97 -3.06
C PHE A 225 -28.06 2.15 -3.78
N TYR A 226 -27.72 2.00 -5.05
CA TYR A 226 -27.17 3.11 -5.83
C TYR A 226 -28.19 4.24 -5.97
N ARG A 227 -29.43 3.95 -6.36
CA ARG A 227 -30.48 4.97 -6.56
C ARG A 227 -30.83 5.69 -5.26
N GLU A 228 -30.88 4.97 -4.14
CA GLU A 228 -31.12 5.55 -2.81
C GLU A 228 -30.07 6.63 -2.47
N ASN A 229 -28.78 6.31 -2.61
CA ASN A 229 -27.69 7.22 -2.22
C ASN A 229 -27.34 8.24 -3.31
N MET A 230 -27.48 7.90 -4.60
CA MET A 230 -27.16 8.79 -5.73
C MET A 230 -28.28 9.78 -6.04
N LEU A 231 -29.55 9.40 -5.80
CA LEU A 231 -30.72 10.17 -6.19
C LEU A 231 -31.65 10.45 -5.00
N PHE A 232 -32.19 9.46 -4.31
CA PHE A 232 -33.37 9.68 -3.46
C PHE A 232 -33.11 10.52 -2.21
N ILE A 233 -32.07 10.20 -1.44
CA ILE A 233 -31.67 11.01 -0.26
C ILE A 233 -31.31 12.45 -0.71
N ARG A 234 -30.61 12.55 -1.85
CA ARG A 234 -30.21 13.82 -2.45
C ARG A 234 -31.40 14.66 -2.92
N ASN A 235 -32.40 14.02 -3.54
CA ASN A 235 -33.66 14.65 -3.95
C ASN A 235 -34.39 15.25 -2.76
N GLU A 236 -34.49 14.51 -1.67
CA GLU A 236 -35.13 14.99 -0.45
C GLU A 236 -34.42 16.22 0.12
N ASN A 237 -33.09 16.18 0.23
CA ASN A 237 -32.27 17.30 0.68
C ASN A 237 -32.49 18.55 -0.20
N MET A 238 -32.41 18.39 -1.53
CA MET A 238 -32.63 19.50 -2.47
C MET A 238 -34.05 20.07 -2.42
N VAL A 239 -35.08 19.22 -2.29
CA VAL A 239 -36.47 19.67 -2.17
C VAL A 239 -36.68 20.43 -0.86
N ASN A 240 -36.10 19.97 0.24
CA ASN A 240 -36.19 20.68 1.52
C ASN A 240 -35.56 22.08 1.42
N SER A 241 -34.37 22.20 0.81
CA SER A 241 -33.72 23.48 0.53
C SER A 241 -34.58 24.39 -0.37
N LEU A 242 -35.21 23.84 -1.42
CA LEU A 242 -36.09 24.61 -2.32
C LEU A 242 -37.35 25.11 -1.59
N VAL A 243 -37.99 24.25 -0.80
CA VAL A 243 -39.21 24.61 -0.05
C VAL A 243 -38.93 25.70 0.97
N GLU A 244 -37.72 25.77 1.53
CA GLU A 244 -37.31 26.88 2.38
C GLU A 244 -37.05 28.19 1.61
N LEU A 245 -36.53 28.10 0.38
CA LEU A 245 -36.11 29.25 -0.41
C LEU A 245 -37.25 29.91 -1.21
N MET A 246 -38.08 29.12 -1.88
CA MET A 246 -39.13 29.62 -2.80
C MET A 246 -40.15 30.59 -2.16
N PRO A 247 -40.54 30.46 -0.87
CA PRO A 247 -41.43 31.43 -0.24
C PRO A 247 -40.83 32.83 -0.10
N LYS A 248 -39.49 32.94 -0.13
CA LYS A 248 -38.76 34.21 0.06
C LYS A 248 -38.43 34.90 -1.27
N LYS A 249 -38.21 34.13 -2.34
CA LYS A 249 -37.75 34.61 -3.66
C LYS A 249 -38.22 33.66 -4.76
N SER A 250 -38.49 34.19 -5.95
CA SER A 250 -38.66 33.33 -7.15
C SER A 250 -37.31 32.70 -7.52
N VAL A 251 -37.28 31.36 -7.69
CA VAL A 251 -36.05 30.59 -7.90
C VAL A 251 -36.02 29.96 -9.29
N PHE A 252 -34.89 30.08 -10.00
CA PHE A 252 -34.55 29.20 -11.12
C PHE A 252 -33.60 28.10 -10.64
N ALA A 253 -34.11 26.89 -10.44
CA ALA A 253 -33.35 25.75 -9.93
C ALA A 253 -32.85 24.85 -11.08
N GLY A 254 -31.54 24.59 -11.15
CA GLY A 254 -30.94 23.63 -12.07
C GLY A 254 -30.42 22.40 -11.32
N VAL A 255 -30.96 21.23 -11.64
CA VAL A 255 -30.55 19.93 -11.06
C VAL A 255 -30.47 18.89 -12.18
N GLY A 256 -29.64 17.85 -12.05
CA GLY A 256 -29.50 16.82 -13.06
C GLY A 256 -30.85 16.19 -13.42
N ALA A 257 -31.11 15.96 -14.70
CA ALA A 257 -32.40 15.50 -15.20
C ALA A 257 -32.88 14.17 -14.56
N ALA A 258 -31.96 13.33 -14.10
CA ALA A 258 -32.27 12.09 -13.39
C ALA A 258 -32.92 12.30 -12.00
N HIS A 259 -32.82 13.49 -11.42
CA HIS A 259 -33.41 13.83 -10.12
C HIS A 259 -34.92 14.15 -10.21
N LEU A 260 -35.44 14.44 -11.41
CA LEU A 260 -36.80 14.94 -11.61
C LEU A 260 -37.91 13.87 -11.62
N PRO A 261 -37.81 12.78 -12.40
CA PRO A 261 -38.90 11.83 -12.61
C PRO A 261 -39.04 10.79 -11.50
N GLY A 262 -40.16 10.05 -11.52
CA GLY A 262 -40.41 8.92 -10.63
C GLY A 262 -41.04 9.31 -9.28
N ASN A 263 -41.51 8.31 -8.52
CA ASN A 263 -42.22 8.54 -7.24
C ASN A 263 -41.36 9.27 -6.20
N GLN A 264 -40.06 8.97 -6.15
CA GLN A 264 -39.07 9.68 -5.32
C GLN A 264 -38.31 10.77 -6.08
N GLY A 265 -38.85 11.21 -7.23
CA GLY A 265 -38.32 12.35 -7.99
C GLY A 265 -38.81 13.69 -7.43
N MET A 266 -38.01 14.74 -7.63
CA MET A 266 -38.29 16.07 -7.09
C MET A 266 -39.66 16.63 -7.52
N ILE A 267 -40.12 16.32 -8.75
CA ILE A 267 -41.43 16.80 -9.25
C ILE A 267 -42.57 16.29 -8.36
N ASN A 268 -42.58 14.99 -8.04
CA ASN A 268 -43.63 14.42 -7.20
C ASN A 268 -43.45 14.84 -5.74
N MET A 269 -42.22 14.87 -5.23
CA MET A 269 -41.93 15.33 -3.87
C MET A 269 -42.44 16.75 -3.59
N LEU A 270 -42.40 17.64 -4.59
CA LEU A 270 -42.97 19.00 -4.50
C LEU A 270 -44.50 18.99 -4.57
N ARG A 271 -45.10 18.16 -5.45
CA ARG A 271 -46.55 17.98 -5.53
C ARG A 271 -47.14 17.43 -4.23
N ASP A 272 -46.48 16.46 -3.63
CA ASP A 272 -46.88 15.85 -2.36
C ASP A 272 -46.80 16.85 -1.19
N ARG A 273 -45.94 17.86 -1.30
CA ARG A 273 -45.84 19.00 -0.36
C ARG A 273 -46.83 20.14 -0.67
N GLY A 274 -47.77 19.94 -1.59
CA GLY A 274 -48.86 20.88 -1.86
C GLY A 274 -48.58 21.92 -2.96
N TYR A 275 -47.45 21.85 -3.66
CA TYR A 275 -47.16 22.73 -4.78
C TYR A 275 -47.79 22.23 -6.09
N THR A 276 -48.18 23.15 -6.96
CA THR A 276 -48.55 22.83 -8.35
C THR A 276 -47.29 22.86 -9.21
N VAL A 277 -46.94 21.72 -9.82
CA VAL A 277 -45.75 21.60 -10.69
C VAL A 277 -46.16 21.25 -12.11
N LYS A 278 -45.99 22.19 -13.05
CA LYS A 278 -46.48 22.11 -14.44
C LYS A 278 -45.33 22.10 -15.45
N ALA A 279 -45.40 21.22 -16.45
CA ALA A 279 -44.42 21.18 -17.54
C ALA A 279 -44.51 22.43 -18.43
N LEU A 280 -43.37 23.04 -18.75
CA LEU A 280 -43.24 24.13 -19.71
C LEU A 280 -42.42 23.70 -20.93
N THR A 281 -42.89 24.02 -22.14
CA THR A 281 -42.15 23.81 -23.39
C THR A 281 -42.42 24.97 -24.35
N SER A 282 -41.47 25.31 -25.22
CA SER A 282 -41.73 26.21 -26.35
C SER A 282 -40.86 25.85 -27.55
N LYS A 283 -41.06 26.55 -28.67
CA LYS A 283 -40.07 26.48 -29.76
C LYS A 283 -38.84 27.30 -29.37
N GLN A 284 -37.70 26.92 -29.94
CA GLN A 284 -36.49 27.74 -29.96
C GLN A 284 -36.62 28.72 -31.13
N THR A 285 -36.81 30.01 -30.84
CA THR A 285 -36.87 31.07 -31.87
C THR A 285 -35.59 31.91 -31.85
N ASP A 286 -35.52 32.96 -32.67
CA ASP A 286 -34.38 33.88 -32.64
C ASP A 286 -34.26 34.62 -31.30
N PHE A 287 -35.33 34.69 -30.49
CA PHE A 287 -35.26 35.21 -29.12
C PHE A 287 -34.23 34.45 -28.27
N SER A 288 -34.36 33.13 -28.15
CA SER A 288 -33.42 32.30 -27.38
C SER A 288 -31.98 32.38 -27.90
N LYS A 289 -31.78 32.41 -29.23
CA LYS A 289 -30.45 32.57 -29.83
C LYS A 289 -29.82 33.90 -29.43
N ASN A 290 -30.59 34.99 -29.53
CA ASN A 290 -30.13 36.33 -29.19
C ASN A 290 -29.81 36.45 -27.68
N GLU A 291 -30.66 35.90 -26.82
CA GLU A 291 -30.41 35.86 -25.37
C GLU A 291 -29.16 35.05 -25.03
N LYS A 292 -28.95 33.89 -25.69
CA LYS A 292 -27.70 33.12 -25.55
C LYS A 292 -26.48 33.95 -25.95
N THR A 293 -26.49 34.53 -27.15
CA THR A 293 -25.38 35.35 -27.64
C THR A 293 -25.09 36.53 -26.71
N LYS A 294 -26.14 37.20 -26.22
CA LYS A 294 -26.02 38.28 -25.23
C LYS A 294 -25.31 37.81 -23.95
N LEU A 295 -25.70 36.66 -23.40
CA LEU A 295 -25.08 36.09 -22.19
C LEU A 295 -23.63 35.63 -22.43
N ASP A 296 -23.35 35.05 -23.59
CA ASP A 296 -22.01 34.62 -23.99
C ASP A 296 -21.05 35.80 -24.15
N SER A 297 -21.53 36.93 -24.69
CA SER A 297 -20.74 38.16 -24.86
C SER A 297 -20.71 39.08 -23.63
N LEU A 298 -21.58 38.85 -22.64
CA LEU A 298 -21.61 39.64 -21.42
C LEU A 298 -20.49 39.20 -20.47
N PHE A 299 -19.62 40.12 -20.10
CA PHE A 299 -18.64 39.97 -19.04
C PHE A 299 -18.95 40.95 -17.90
N VAL A 300 -18.75 40.51 -16.66
CA VAL A 300 -18.87 41.36 -15.48
C VAL A 300 -17.46 41.61 -14.94
N ALA A 301 -17.21 42.86 -14.54
CA ALA A 301 -15.93 43.24 -13.96
C ALA A 301 -15.61 42.32 -12.76
N PRO A 302 -14.48 41.59 -12.78
CA PRO A 302 -14.16 40.67 -11.72
C PRO A 302 -13.86 41.41 -10.41
N THR A 303 -14.23 40.79 -9.30
CA THR A 303 -13.82 41.25 -7.97
C THR A 303 -12.46 40.67 -7.66
N LEU A 304 -11.43 41.51 -7.68
CA LEU A 304 -10.05 41.10 -7.40
C LEU A 304 -9.60 41.61 -6.04
N LYS A 305 -8.82 40.80 -5.33
CA LYS A 305 -8.16 41.19 -4.07
C LYS A 305 -6.69 40.79 -4.12
N MET A 306 -5.85 41.57 -3.46
CA MET A 306 -4.44 41.24 -3.27
C MET A 306 -4.34 40.00 -2.39
N HIS A 307 -3.86 38.90 -2.94
CA HIS A 307 -3.48 37.71 -2.19
C HIS A 307 -1.99 37.43 -2.39
N ASN A 308 -1.39 36.77 -1.38
CA ASN A 308 0.02 36.40 -1.40
C ASN A 308 0.16 34.88 -1.43
N THR A 309 1.23 34.39 -2.02
CA THR A 309 1.64 32.99 -1.85
C THR A 309 1.89 32.70 -0.36
N PRO A 310 1.77 31.44 0.09
CA PRO A 310 1.89 31.11 1.51
C PRO A 310 3.23 31.51 2.17
N ASP A 311 4.29 31.66 1.38
CA ASP A 311 5.62 32.14 1.79
C ASP A 311 5.80 33.66 1.73
N GLY A 312 4.78 34.40 1.25
CA GLY A 312 4.82 35.85 1.05
C GLY A 312 5.79 36.29 -0.05
N PHE A 313 6.25 35.38 -0.91
CA PHE A 313 7.22 35.72 -1.96
C PHE A 313 6.60 36.47 -3.13
N LEU A 314 5.40 36.05 -3.57
CA LEU A 314 4.63 36.63 -4.66
C LEU A 314 3.29 37.12 -4.13
N GLY A 315 2.94 38.37 -4.46
CA GLY A 315 1.61 38.95 -4.26
C GLY A 315 1.03 39.41 -5.59
N LEU A 316 -0.27 39.22 -5.81
CA LEU A 316 -1.02 39.74 -6.96
C LEU A 316 -2.52 39.74 -6.70
N ASN A 317 -3.22 40.60 -7.43
CA ASN A 317 -4.67 40.65 -7.48
C ASN A 317 -5.24 39.38 -8.13
N THR A 318 -6.05 38.63 -7.39
CA THR A 318 -6.61 37.31 -7.74
C THR A 318 -8.10 37.23 -7.36
N TYR A 319 -8.81 36.22 -7.86
CA TYR A 319 -10.24 36.01 -7.59
C TYR A 319 -10.46 35.37 -6.20
N ASP A 320 -9.61 34.41 -5.83
CA ASP A 320 -9.61 33.70 -4.55
C ASP A 320 -8.17 33.48 -4.03
N GLU A 321 -8.02 32.86 -2.86
CA GLU A 321 -6.73 32.58 -2.23
C GLU A 321 -5.84 31.69 -3.10
N LEU A 322 -4.54 32.01 -3.13
CA LEU A 322 -3.51 31.23 -3.81
C LEU A 322 -3.21 29.93 -3.05
N ARG A 323 -3.97 28.88 -3.37
CA ARG A 323 -3.81 27.54 -2.78
C ARG A 323 -2.68 26.76 -3.47
N GLU A 324 -1.68 26.40 -2.67
CA GLU A 324 -0.46 25.76 -3.16
C GLU A 324 -0.60 24.24 -3.27
N PHE A 325 -0.43 23.72 -4.47
CA PHE A 325 -0.08 22.32 -4.71
C PHE A 325 1.43 22.22 -4.93
N SER A 326 2.11 21.32 -4.22
CA SER A 326 3.57 21.18 -4.36
C SER A 326 3.97 19.73 -4.66
N TYR A 327 4.81 19.56 -5.66
CA TYR A 327 5.36 18.28 -6.07
C TYR A 327 6.69 18.47 -6.80
N GLY A 328 7.71 17.66 -6.47
CA GLY A 328 8.94 17.58 -7.27
C GLY A 328 9.71 18.90 -7.48
N GLY A 329 9.67 19.83 -6.52
CA GLY A 329 10.30 21.16 -6.67
C GLY A 329 9.47 22.16 -7.49
N GLN A 330 8.25 21.80 -7.86
CA GLN A 330 7.27 22.69 -8.47
C GLN A 330 6.16 23.04 -7.48
N LYS A 331 5.67 24.27 -7.58
CA LYS A 331 4.50 24.78 -6.88
C LYS A 331 3.52 25.33 -7.87
N TYR A 332 2.28 24.89 -7.77
CA TYR A 332 1.21 25.24 -8.66
C TYR A 332 0.03 25.85 -7.90
N TYR A 333 -0.51 26.93 -8.45
CA TYR A 333 -1.67 27.63 -7.94
C TYR A 333 -2.67 27.82 -9.08
N LEU A 334 -3.95 27.53 -8.80
CA LEU A 334 -5.05 27.64 -9.75
C LEU A 334 -6.13 28.53 -9.13
N ASP A 335 -6.49 29.59 -9.85
CA ASP A 335 -7.47 30.58 -9.43
C ASP A 335 -8.48 30.84 -10.58
N PRO A 336 -9.58 30.08 -10.63
CA PRO A 336 -10.59 30.21 -11.69
C PRO A 336 -11.61 31.32 -11.39
N ASP A 337 -11.88 32.17 -12.38
CA ASP A 337 -13.07 33.02 -12.40
C ASP A 337 -14.25 32.22 -12.96
N MET A 338 -14.99 31.62 -12.04
CA MET A 338 -16.17 30.82 -12.36
C MET A 338 -17.24 31.63 -13.12
N THR A 339 -17.30 32.96 -12.94
CA THR A 339 -18.35 33.83 -13.49
C THR A 339 -18.11 34.16 -14.96
N ASN A 340 -16.89 34.56 -15.31
CA ASN A 340 -16.55 34.96 -16.68
C ASN A 340 -15.97 33.82 -17.52
N GLY A 341 -15.66 32.67 -16.91
CA GLY A 341 -14.99 31.57 -17.61
C GLY A 341 -13.53 31.93 -17.94
N ALA A 342 -12.88 32.66 -17.04
CA ALA A 342 -11.47 33.00 -17.13
C ALA A 342 -10.71 32.30 -15.99
N TYR A 343 -9.38 32.24 -16.07
CA TYR A 343 -8.59 31.62 -15.02
C TYR A 343 -7.17 32.18 -14.99
N LEU A 344 -6.62 32.21 -13.79
CA LEU A 344 -5.24 32.54 -13.50
C LEU A 344 -4.53 31.29 -13.00
N THR A 345 -3.32 31.05 -13.49
CA THR A 345 -2.43 30.02 -12.97
C THR A 345 -1.06 30.59 -12.67
N VAL A 346 -0.47 30.11 -11.57
CA VAL A 346 0.92 30.41 -11.21
C VAL A 346 1.67 29.10 -11.08
N ASN A 347 2.78 28.96 -11.79
CA ASN A 347 3.76 27.88 -11.64
C ASN A 347 5.06 28.48 -11.13
N ARG A 348 5.58 27.99 -10.01
CA ARG A 348 6.88 28.35 -9.46
C ARG A 348 7.76 27.11 -9.41
N ILE A 349 8.91 27.16 -10.05
CA ILE A 349 9.78 26.00 -10.27
C ILE A 349 11.14 26.31 -9.64
N SER A 350 11.52 25.57 -8.59
CA SER A 350 12.84 25.69 -7.97
C SER A 350 13.94 25.34 -8.97
N ARG A 351 15.02 26.13 -9.02
CA ARG A 351 16.10 25.97 -10.00
C ARG A 351 17.25 25.11 -9.49
N PHE A 352 17.46 25.11 -8.17
CA PHE A 352 18.53 24.40 -7.46
C PHE A 352 19.96 24.67 -7.99
N THR A 353 20.22 25.82 -8.64
CA THR A 353 21.47 26.09 -9.39
C THR A 353 22.78 26.03 -8.59
N TYR A 354 22.70 25.92 -7.26
CA TYR A 354 23.86 25.79 -6.36
C TYR A 354 24.23 24.33 -6.06
N LEU A 355 23.42 23.38 -6.55
CA LEU A 355 23.65 21.95 -6.41
C LEU A 355 24.14 21.37 -7.76
N PRO A 356 24.89 20.25 -7.74
CA PRO A 356 25.38 19.64 -8.98
C PRO A 356 24.26 19.16 -9.88
N ASN A 357 24.38 19.48 -11.18
CA ASN A 357 23.49 19.03 -12.23
C ASN A 357 24.31 18.40 -13.37
N GLU A 358 23.79 17.33 -13.98
CA GLU A 358 24.42 16.73 -15.16
C GLU A 358 24.16 17.54 -16.43
N LYS A 359 23.06 18.28 -16.47
CA LYS A 359 22.65 19.14 -17.58
C LYS A 359 22.89 20.62 -17.24
N GLU A 360 23.00 21.45 -18.27
CA GLU A 360 23.00 22.90 -18.07
C GLU A 360 21.67 23.37 -17.46
N HIS A 361 21.71 24.46 -16.69
CA HIS A 361 20.51 25.01 -16.07
C HIS A 361 19.71 25.81 -17.09
N ILE A 362 18.39 25.57 -17.11
CA ILE A 362 17.47 26.32 -17.96
C ILE A 362 17.56 27.82 -17.63
N THR A 363 17.78 28.59 -18.69
CA THR A 363 17.91 30.03 -18.71
C THR A 363 16.66 30.67 -19.35
N LEU A 364 16.43 31.95 -19.04
CA LEU A 364 15.37 32.73 -19.66
C LEU A 364 15.51 32.82 -21.19
N LYS A 365 16.73 32.72 -21.73
CA LYS A 365 16.98 32.71 -23.16
C LYS A 365 16.46 31.43 -23.80
N GLU A 366 16.78 30.27 -23.22
CA GLU A 366 16.26 28.98 -23.72
C GLU A 366 14.74 28.94 -23.63
N ILE A 367 14.14 29.48 -22.56
CA ILE A 367 12.68 29.62 -22.48
C ILE A 367 12.16 30.50 -23.63
N ASP A 368 12.80 31.64 -23.91
CA ASP A 368 12.40 32.54 -25.01
C ASP A 368 12.42 31.84 -26.38
N ASP A 369 13.46 31.02 -26.63
CA ASP A 369 13.62 30.25 -27.86
C ASP A 369 12.50 29.18 -27.99
N LEU A 370 12.04 28.61 -26.87
CA LEU A 370 10.97 27.60 -26.83
C LEU A 370 9.56 28.19 -26.95
N LEU A 371 9.36 29.49 -26.73
CA LEU A 371 8.02 30.11 -26.72
C LEU A 371 7.27 29.95 -28.05
N TYR A 372 7.98 29.89 -29.18
CA TYR A 372 7.37 29.69 -30.50
C TYR A 372 6.64 28.35 -30.60
N GLU A 373 7.15 27.31 -29.93
CA GLU A 373 6.55 25.97 -29.93
C GLU A 373 5.51 25.78 -28.82
N ASP A 374 5.63 26.55 -27.73
CA ASP A 374 4.97 26.25 -26.47
C ASP A 374 3.82 27.20 -26.12
N ILE A 375 3.73 28.37 -26.79
CA ILE A 375 2.60 29.29 -26.66
C ILE A 375 1.52 28.97 -27.71
N PRO A 376 0.24 28.87 -27.34
CA PRO A 376 -0.82 28.52 -28.28
C PRO A 376 -1.17 29.70 -29.21
N GLY A 377 -1.27 29.42 -30.50
CA GLY A 377 -1.62 30.42 -31.51
C GLY A 377 -0.47 31.39 -31.79
N ASP A 378 -0.79 32.67 -31.98
CA ASP A 378 0.18 33.68 -32.41
C ASP A 378 0.58 34.59 -31.24
N ILE A 379 1.88 34.81 -31.05
CA ILE A 379 2.39 35.83 -30.12
C ILE A 379 2.16 37.21 -30.73
N ILE A 380 1.33 38.03 -30.09
CA ILE A 380 0.95 39.38 -30.54
C ILE A 380 1.86 40.45 -29.94
N ARG A 381 2.29 40.27 -28.69
CA ARG A 381 3.18 41.20 -27.98
C ARG A 381 4.18 40.41 -27.13
N LYS A 382 5.46 40.76 -27.19
CA LYS A 382 6.51 40.19 -26.33
C LYS A 382 7.46 41.30 -25.87
N GLU A 383 7.60 41.46 -24.56
CA GLU A 383 8.39 42.52 -23.93
C GLU A 383 9.34 41.92 -22.88
N LYS A 384 10.52 42.51 -22.71
CA LYS A 384 11.46 42.13 -21.65
C LYS A 384 11.11 42.82 -20.35
N LEU A 385 11.08 42.08 -19.26
CA LEU A 385 10.94 42.59 -17.90
C LEU A 385 12.33 42.69 -17.26
N THR A 386 12.60 43.77 -16.54
CA THR A 386 13.91 44.03 -15.91
C THR A 386 13.84 44.26 -14.40
N ASN A 387 12.68 44.65 -13.86
CA ASN A 387 12.49 44.97 -12.46
C ASN A 387 11.23 44.24 -11.92
N PRO A 388 11.27 43.59 -10.74
CA PRO A 388 12.44 43.36 -9.89
C PRO A 388 13.39 42.26 -10.39
N TYR A 389 12.99 41.48 -11.40
CA TYR A 389 13.78 40.39 -11.95
C TYR A 389 13.74 40.41 -13.48
N PRO A 390 14.78 39.86 -14.15
CA PRO A 390 14.70 39.58 -15.57
C PRO A 390 13.54 38.63 -15.88
N GLY A 391 12.81 38.93 -16.95
CA GLY A 391 11.65 38.15 -17.36
C GLY A 391 11.12 38.48 -18.75
N LEU A 392 10.01 37.85 -19.11
CA LEU A 392 9.30 38.03 -20.37
C LEU A 392 7.82 38.31 -20.07
N SER A 393 7.25 39.32 -20.72
CA SER A 393 5.81 39.60 -20.75
C SER A 393 5.29 39.27 -22.13
N ILE A 394 4.33 38.35 -22.25
CA ILE A 394 3.84 37.85 -23.54
C ILE A 394 2.32 37.94 -23.60
N VAL A 395 1.78 38.46 -24.70
CA VAL A 395 0.37 38.38 -25.07
C VAL A 395 0.27 37.57 -26.34
N ASN A 396 -0.57 36.53 -26.34
CA ASN A 396 -0.86 35.72 -27.51
C ASN A 396 -2.36 35.66 -27.79
N LYS A 397 -2.68 35.31 -29.04
CA LYS A 397 -4.03 35.05 -29.52
C LYS A 397 -4.12 33.61 -29.99
N THR A 398 -5.00 32.83 -29.38
CA THR A 398 -5.21 31.42 -29.74
C THR A 398 -5.86 31.30 -31.11
N LYS A 399 -5.86 30.09 -31.70
CA LYS A 399 -6.57 29.80 -32.96
C LYS A 399 -8.08 30.03 -32.89
N LYS A 400 -8.66 30.07 -31.68
CA LYS A 400 -10.08 30.39 -31.45
C LYS A 400 -10.35 31.89 -31.32
N GLY A 401 -9.30 32.71 -31.37
CA GLY A 401 -9.39 34.16 -31.24
C GLY A 401 -9.44 34.67 -29.79
N GLU A 402 -9.15 33.81 -28.81
CA GLU A 402 -9.07 34.17 -27.40
C GLU A 402 -7.66 34.68 -27.06
N PHE A 403 -7.56 35.56 -26.07
CA PHE A 403 -6.28 36.12 -25.66
C PHE A 403 -5.77 35.48 -24.36
N GLN A 404 -4.46 35.38 -24.22
CA GLN A 404 -3.81 35.00 -22.98
C GLN A 404 -2.64 35.95 -22.70
N LYS A 405 -2.31 36.10 -21.42
CA LYS A 405 -1.22 36.92 -20.93
C LYS A 405 -0.30 36.10 -20.03
N TYR A 406 1.00 36.25 -20.25
CA TYR A 406 2.04 35.56 -19.50
C TYR A 406 3.05 36.55 -18.94
N HIS A 407 3.43 36.39 -17.67
CA HIS A 407 4.71 36.89 -17.15
C HIS A 407 5.57 35.70 -16.74
N ILE A 408 6.79 35.64 -17.26
CA ILE A 408 7.81 34.64 -16.89
C ILE A 408 8.97 35.38 -16.23
N TYR A 409 9.26 35.10 -14.96
CA TYR A 409 10.37 35.68 -14.22
C TYR A 409 11.43 34.64 -13.91
N GLN A 410 12.70 35.04 -13.94
CA GLN A 410 13.82 34.24 -13.45
C GLN A 410 14.43 34.91 -12.22
N THR A 411 14.27 34.29 -11.07
CA THR A 411 14.86 34.72 -9.80
C THR A 411 16.08 33.86 -9.44
N PRO A 412 16.86 34.21 -8.41
CA PRO A 412 17.95 33.35 -7.91
C PRO A 412 17.51 31.94 -7.48
N LEU A 413 16.27 31.78 -7.00
CA LEU A 413 15.78 30.50 -6.46
C LEU A 413 14.81 29.78 -7.42
N GLU A 414 14.04 30.51 -8.22
CA GLU A 414 12.88 29.98 -8.96
C GLU A 414 12.73 30.58 -10.36
N ILE A 415 12.12 29.80 -11.27
CA ILE A 415 11.41 30.30 -12.45
C ILE A 415 9.94 30.45 -12.08
N ILE A 416 9.33 31.60 -12.34
CA ILE A 416 7.93 31.90 -12.02
C ILE A 416 7.18 32.17 -13.32
N ILE A 417 6.15 31.39 -13.61
CA ILE A 417 5.29 31.53 -14.80
C ILE A 417 3.87 31.86 -14.31
N ILE A 418 3.40 33.05 -14.63
CA ILE A 418 2.04 33.52 -14.34
C ILE A 418 1.30 33.59 -15.67
N LYS A 419 0.19 32.85 -15.80
CA LYS A 419 -0.66 32.81 -17.00
C LYS A 419 -2.08 33.22 -16.66
N PHE A 420 -2.61 34.19 -17.37
CA PHE A 420 -4.01 34.61 -17.34
C PHE A 420 -4.65 34.32 -18.69
N ALA A 421 -5.76 33.59 -18.68
CA ALA A 421 -6.47 33.16 -19.88
C ALA A 421 -7.98 33.35 -19.69
N GLY A 422 -8.68 33.65 -20.77
CA GLY A 422 -10.12 33.86 -20.75
C GLY A 422 -10.70 33.99 -22.15
N ARG A 423 -12.03 33.96 -22.24
CA ARG A 423 -12.75 34.00 -23.52
C ARG A 423 -12.62 35.36 -24.20
N SER A 424 -12.64 35.34 -25.54
CA SER A 424 -12.66 36.56 -26.37
C SER A 424 -11.54 37.54 -25.95
N ASP A 425 -11.86 38.83 -25.82
CA ASP A 425 -10.94 39.90 -25.44
C ASP A 425 -10.92 40.21 -23.93
N PHE A 426 -11.57 39.37 -23.09
CA PHE A 426 -11.66 39.57 -21.63
C PHE A 426 -10.27 39.79 -20.98
N VAL A 427 -9.27 39.03 -21.43
CA VAL A 427 -7.90 39.17 -20.92
C VAL A 427 -7.32 40.56 -21.23
N LEU A 428 -7.53 41.08 -22.43
CA LEU A 428 -7.02 42.42 -22.80
C LEU A 428 -7.67 43.52 -21.96
N GLN A 429 -8.92 43.35 -21.56
CA GLN A 429 -9.66 44.33 -20.75
C GLN A 429 -9.27 44.33 -19.27
N HIS A 430 -8.64 43.26 -18.78
CA HIS A 430 -8.41 43.06 -17.35
C HIS A 430 -6.97 42.70 -16.96
N GLU A 431 -6.08 42.39 -17.91
CA GLU A 431 -4.71 41.97 -17.61
C GLU A 431 -3.96 43.00 -16.76
N GLU A 432 -4.09 44.29 -17.04
CA GLU A 432 -3.37 45.35 -16.33
C GLU A 432 -3.65 45.35 -14.83
N LYS A 433 -4.89 45.07 -14.40
CA LYS A 433 -5.28 45.05 -12.97
C LYS A 433 -4.61 43.92 -12.20
N ILE A 434 -4.28 42.83 -12.88
CA ILE A 434 -3.60 41.66 -12.31
C ILE A 434 -2.08 41.87 -12.42
N PHE A 435 -1.56 42.09 -13.62
CA PHE A 435 -0.11 42.10 -13.86
C PHE A 435 0.61 43.34 -13.31
N ASN A 436 -0.04 44.51 -13.25
CA ASN A 436 0.55 45.70 -12.61
C ASN A 436 0.54 45.60 -11.08
N SER A 437 -0.24 44.67 -10.51
CA SER A 437 -0.29 44.44 -9.06
C SER A 437 0.77 43.45 -8.57
N ILE A 438 1.54 42.82 -9.47
CA ILE A 438 2.52 41.81 -9.10
C ILE A 438 3.61 42.43 -8.21
N THR A 439 3.73 41.90 -7.01
CA THR A 439 4.83 42.19 -6.09
C THR A 439 5.66 40.92 -5.89
N LEU A 440 6.97 41.02 -6.12
CA LEU A 440 7.92 39.95 -5.84
C LEU A 440 8.88 40.40 -4.75
N LYS A 441 9.18 39.52 -3.80
CA LYS A 441 10.20 39.75 -2.78
C LYS A 441 11.54 40.03 -3.46
N LYS A 442 12.32 40.98 -2.94
CA LYS A 442 13.65 41.35 -3.47
C LYS A 442 14.77 40.70 -2.64
N PRO A 443 15.97 40.46 -3.21
CA PRO A 443 17.08 39.91 -2.45
C PRO A 443 17.41 40.79 -1.24
N SER A 444 17.71 40.16 -0.10
CA SER A 444 18.06 40.80 1.16
C SER A 444 19.27 40.08 1.74
N ASP A 445 20.18 40.86 2.32
CA ASP A 445 21.35 40.34 3.03
C ASP A 445 21.06 40.12 4.53
N ASP A 446 19.84 40.37 4.97
CA ASP A 446 19.41 40.15 6.34
C ASP A 446 19.00 38.71 6.59
N ASN A 447 19.04 38.31 7.85
CA ASN A 447 18.46 37.06 8.32
C ASN A 447 17.21 37.36 9.13
N THR A 448 16.25 36.43 9.09
CA THR A 448 15.08 36.43 9.94
C THR A 448 14.99 35.12 10.71
N LEU A 449 14.34 35.15 11.87
CA LEU A 449 14.01 33.92 12.57
C LEU A 449 12.81 33.28 11.88
N PHE A 450 13.05 32.23 11.09
CA PHE A 450 11.98 31.42 10.53
C PHE A 450 11.41 30.51 11.61
N VAL A 451 10.09 30.54 11.80
CA VAL A 451 9.34 29.63 12.67
C VAL A 451 8.36 28.87 11.79
N SER A 452 8.44 27.54 11.78
CA SER A 452 7.55 26.74 10.95
C SER A 452 6.10 26.80 11.45
N PRO A 453 5.10 26.53 10.58
CA PRO A 453 3.70 26.43 10.99
C PRO A 453 3.52 25.47 12.17
N ASN A 454 2.54 25.77 13.02
CA ASN A 454 2.32 25.10 14.30
C ASN A 454 3.54 25.16 15.24
N LYS A 455 4.50 26.06 15.00
CA LYS A 455 5.70 26.22 15.83
C LYS A 455 6.45 24.89 16.02
N LYS A 456 6.58 24.04 14.99
CA LYS A 456 7.25 22.74 15.12
C LYS A 456 8.76 22.87 15.30
N PHE A 457 9.37 23.77 14.54
CA PHE A 457 10.80 24.08 14.61
C PHE A 457 11.05 25.55 14.28
N GLN A 458 12.25 26.02 14.58
CA GLN A 458 12.71 27.33 14.14
C GLN A 458 14.20 27.31 13.77
N VAL A 459 14.60 28.24 12.91
CA VAL A 459 15.97 28.38 12.41
C VAL A 459 16.22 29.84 12.01
N ASN A 460 17.43 30.35 12.27
CA ASN A 460 17.84 31.65 11.72
C ASN A 460 18.17 31.46 10.24
N PHE A 461 17.42 32.11 9.37
CA PHE A 461 17.42 31.85 7.93
C PHE A 461 17.55 33.15 7.13
N PRO A 462 18.09 33.14 5.90
CA PRO A 462 18.03 34.31 5.03
C PRO A 462 16.62 34.88 4.95
N GLU A 463 16.47 36.21 5.01
CA GLU A 463 15.17 36.84 4.84
C GLU A 463 14.61 36.58 3.44
N TYR A 464 15.48 36.50 2.43
CA TYR A 464 15.11 36.11 1.08
C TYR A 464 15.01 34.58 0.94
N TYR A 465 13.79 34.06 1.07
CA TYR A 465 13.50 32.63 1.00
C TYR A 465 12.19 32.33 0.27
N VAL A 466 12.05 31.08 -0.17
CA VAL A 466 10.81 30.48 -0.65
C VAL A 466 10.52 29.20 0.13
N THR A 467 9.25 28.79 0.20
CA THR A 467 8.87 27.52 0.82
C THR A 467 8.04 26.66 -0.09
N SER A 468 8.01 25.35 0.17
CA SER A 468 7.17 24.37 -0.51
C SER A 468 6.48 23.47 0.50
N ASN A 469 5.16 23.32 0.35
CA ASN A 469 4.27 22.47 1.13
C ASN A 469 4.26 22.75 2.65
N MET A 470 4.60 23.96 3.07
CA MET A 470 4.92 24.27 4.47
C MET A 470 3.71 24.13 5.42
N TYR A 471 2.50 24.40 4.91
CA TYR A 471 1.24 24.42 5.68
C TYR A 471 0.41 23.14 5.57
N ASN A 472 0.90 22.12 4.86
CA ASN A 472 0.20 20.86 4.64
C ASN A 472 1.06 19.69 5.14
N SER A 473 0.49 18.47 5.13
CA SER A 473 1.25 17.25 5.45
C SER A 473 2.15 16.82 4.28
N GLY A 474 3.20 16.07 4.59
CA GLY A 474 4.18 15.54 3.63
C GLY A 474 5.55 16.22 3.76
N LYS A 475 6.34 16.07 2.69
CA LYS A 475 7.68 16.69 2.55
C LYS A 475 7.54 18.21 2.46
N LYS A 476 8.34 18.93 3.24
CA LYS A 476 8.39 20.40 3.31
C LYS A 476 9.79 20.87 2.98
N LEU A 477 9.90 21.95 2.22
CA LEU A 477 11.18 22.54 1.83
C LEU A 477 11.18 24.04 2.07
N ILE A 478 12.32 24.55 2.53
CA ILE A 478 12.64 25.97 2.63
C ILE A 478 13.94 26.17 1.88
N GLU A 479 13.99 27.15 0.99
CA GLU A 479 15.18 27.50 0.22
C GLU A 479 15.48 28.98 0.43
N GLY A 480 16.73 29.32 0.67
CA GLY A 480 17.17 30.69 0.97
C GLY A 480 18.42 31.05 0.18
N TYR A 481 18.52 32.33 -0.16
CA TYR A 481 19.68 32.87 -0.86
C TYR A 481 20.16 34.15 -0.18
N LYS A 482 21.48 34.24 0.03
CA LYS A 482 22.14 35.43 0.60
C LYS A 482 23.62 35.42 0.23
N ASN A 483 24.16 36.54 -0.26
CA ASN A 483 25.60 36.71 -0.55
C ASN A 483 26.24 35.56 -1.34
N ASP A 484 25.61 35.12 -2.45
CA ASP A 484 26.09 33.99 -3.27
C ASP A 484 26.19 32.64 -2.52
N ALA A 485 25.50 32.53 -1.38
CA ALA A 485 25.30 31.31 -0.63
C ALA A 485 23.83 30.84 -0.71
N TYR A 486 23.68 29.51 -0.78
CA TYR A 486 22.39 28.83 -0.83
C TYR A 486 22.17 28.03 0.46
N TYR A 487 20.97 28.14 1.00
CA TYR A 487 20.55 27.52 2.23
C TYR A 487 19.30 26.69 1.95
N PHE A 488 19.20 25.51 2.53
CA PHE A 488 17.93 24.78 2.52
C PHE A 488 17.67 24.05 3.82
N VAL A 489 16.40 23.92 4.15
CA VAL A 489 15.90 23.04 5.21
C VAL A 489 14.79 22.20 4.63
N GLN A 490 14.91 20.89 4.78
CA GLN A 490 13.87 19.96 4.37
C GLN A 490 13.39 19.16 5.57
N GLU A 491 12.07 19.10 5.77
CA GLU A 491 11.41 18.15 6.65
C GLU A 491 10.77 17.08 5.76
N ALA A 492 11.09 15.81 5.99
CA ALA A 492 10.43 14.69 5.33
C ALA A 492 9.96 13.69 6.37
N VAL A 493 8.90 12.95 6.09
CA VAL A 493 8.30 12.04 7.08
C VAL A 493 8.07 10.64 6.54
N LEU A 494 8.28 9.66 7.40
CA LEU A 494 7.96 8.27 7.17
C LEU A 494 7.18 7.73 8.37
N HIS A 495 5.95 7.28 8.12
CA HIS A 495 5.14 6.60 9.11
C HIS A 495 5.25 5.08 8.94
N ASP A 496 6.41 4.53 9.32
CA ASP A 496 6.66 3.09 9.24
C ASP A 496 6.39 2.43 10.60
N LEU A 497 5.30 1.66 10.65
CA LEU A 497 4.89 0.91 11.84
C LEU A 497 5.43 -0.54 11.83
N ASN A 498 6.03 -0.96 10.72
CA ASN A 498 6.44 -2.35 10.47
C ASN A 498 7.96 -2.56 10.64
N TYR A 499 8.76 -1.50 10.46
CA TYR A 499 10.20 -1.49 10.62
C TYR A 499 10.69 -0.18 11.25
N ILE A 500 11.61 -0.30 12.21
CA ILE A 500 12.29 0.83 12.85
C ILE A 500 13.78 0.65 12.62
N GLU A 501 14.41 1.64 11.99
CA GLU A 501 15.85 1.63 11.70
C GLU A 501 16.63 2.37 12.80
N GLU A 502 17.92 2.06 12.92
CA GLU A 502 18.83 2.75 13.83
C GLU A 502 19.01 4.24 13.44
N ASP A 503 18.73 5.15 14.38
CA ASP A 503 18.79 6.60 14.12
C ASP A 503 20.19 7.08 13.71
N SER A 504 21.24 6.46 14.26
CA SER A 504 22.63 6.81 13.97
C SER A 504 23.01 6.46 12.54
N PHE A 505 22.55 5.29 12.07
CA PHE A 505 22.74 4.84 10.70
C PHE A 505 22.01 5.78 9.74
N GLU A 506 20.71 6.02 9.95
CA GLU A 506 19.92 6.88 9.06
C GLU A 506 20.49 8.29 8.97
N ALA A 507 20.81 8.92 10.11
CA ALA A 507 21.36 10.27 10.14
C ALA A 507 22.62 10.43 9.28
N LYS A 508 23.47 9.40 9.22
CA LYS A 508 24.67 9.39 8.38
C LYS A 508 24.36 8.99 6.94
N TYR A 509 23.54 7.96 6.73
CA TYR A 509 23.34 7.34 5.42
C TYR A 509 22.62 8.27 4.43
N PHE A 510 21.74 9.17 4.90
CA PHE A 510 21.15 10.21 4.04
C PHE A 510 22.21 11.09 3.36
N HIS A 511 23.33 11.39 4.03
CA HIS A 511 24.41 12.17 3.43
C HIS A 511 25.13 11.35 2.36
N HIS A 512 25.38 10.07 2.63
CA HIS A 512 25.99 9.16 1.67
C HIS A 512 25.14 9.04 0.39
N ALA A 513 23.84 8.78 0.53
CA ALA A 513 22.91 8.67 -0.59
C ALA A 513 22.85 9.98 -1.41
N LEU A 514 22.76 11.13 -0.73
CA LEU A 514 22.69 12.42 -1.42
C LEU A 514 23.99 12.79 -2.13
N TYR A 515 25.15 12.58 -1.50
CA TYR A 515 26.43 12.82 -2.16
C TYR A 515 26.63 11.91 -3.36
N LYS A 516 26.26 10.63 -3.25
CA LYS A 516 26.31 9.71 -4.39
C LYS A 516 25.41 10.16 -5.54
N THR A 517 24.19 10.60 -5.23
CA THR A 517 23.25 11.16 -6.22
C THR A 517 23.86 12.35 -6.97
N TYR A 518 24.61 13.21 -6.27
CA TYR A 518 25.30 14.35 -6.87
C TYR A 518 26.70 14.04 -7.41
N LYS A 519 27.10 12.76 -7.45
CA LYS A 519 28.46 12.32 -7.84
C LYS A 519 29.58 13.00 -7.04
N LEU A 520 29.30 13.33 -5.79
CA LEU A 520 30.22 13.91 -4.84
C LEU A 520 30.79 12.85 -3.90
N LYS A 521 32.00 13.11 -3.40
CA LYS A 521 32.62 12.31 -2.33
C LYS A 521 32.56 13.09 -1.03
N GLU A 522 32.12 12.42 0.04
CA GLU A 522 32.22 12.98 1.39
C GLU A 522 33.71 13.19 1.73
N GLU A 523 34.05 14.44 2.07
CA GLU A 523 35.42 14.81 2.46
C GLU A 523 35.64 14.55 3.96
N LYS A 524 34.70 15.01 4.80
CA LYS A 524 34.73 14.79 6.25
C LYS A 524 33.32 14.86 6.83
N GLY A 525 33.04 13.98 7.79
CA GLY A 525 31.80 13.97 8.55
C GLY A 525 31.96 13.46 9.98
N GLY A 526 30.96 13.71 10.82
CA GLY A 526 30.93 13.22 12.20
C GLY A 526 29.67 13.61 12.98
N PHE A 527 29.31 12.77 13.95
CA PHE A 527 28.20 13.04 14.86
C PHE A 527 28.51 14.22 15.79
N LYS A 528 27.51 15.04 16.10
CA LYS A 528 27.62 16.11 17.12
C LYS A 528 26.77 15.80 18.34
N ALA A 529 27.16 16.37 19.48
CA ALA A 529 26.38 16.29 20.70
C ALA A 529 25.02 16.98 20.53
N GLY A 530 23.97 16.38 21.08
CA GLY A 530 22.60 16.88 21.03
C GLY A 530 21.63 15.83 21.57
N THR A 531 20.39 16.24 21.80
CA THR A 531 19.30 15.36 22.27
C THR A 531 19.03 14.21 21.30
N TYR A 532 19.04 14.52 20.00
CA TYR A 532 18.84 13.54 18.92
C TYR A 532 20.14 13.24 18.20
N LYS A 533 20.21 12.06 17.59
CA LYS A 533 21.32 11.71 16.69
C LYS A 533 21.34 12.70 15.54
N ASN A 534 22.46 13.40 15.42
CA ASN A 534 22.67 14.37 14.37
C ASN A 534 24.08 14.22 13.80
N TYR A 535 24.16 14.25 12.48
CA TYR A 535 25.37 14.03 11.71
C TYR A 535 25.63 15.25 10.84
N GLU A 536 26.87 15.75 10.83
CA GLU A 536 27.28 16.85 9.95
C GLU A 536 28.44 16.38 9.08
N SER A 537 28.40 16.72 7.79
CA SER A 537 29.49 16.46 6.85
C SER A 537 29.59 17.55 5.79
N TYR A 538 30.62 17.47 4.96
CA TYR A 538 30.69 18.24 3.73
C TYR A 538 31.35 17.47 2.59
N ALA A 539 31.04 17.90 1.37
CA ALA A 539 31.72 17.51 0.14
C ALA A 539 32.17 18.77 -0.60
N VAL A 540 33.27 18.67 -1.34
CA VAL A 540 33.78 19.75 -2.20
C VAL A 540 32.94 19.81 -3.46
N LEU A 541 32.35 20.97 -3.75
CA LEU A 541 31.58 21.18 -4.99
C LEU A 541 32.48 21.72 -6.10
N ASP A 542 33.27 22.74 -5.77
CA ASP A 542 34.19 23.37 -6.71
C ASP A 542 35.46 23.77 -5.96
N SER A 543 36.57 23.11 -6.30
CA SER A 543 37.87 23.37 -5.72
C SER A 543 38.45 24.74 -6.11
N ILE A 544 38.00 25.33 -7.21
CA ILE A 544 38.48 26.63 -7.72
C ILE A 544 37.80 27.77 -6.95
N SER A 545 36.47 27.78 -6.87
CA SER A 545 35.74 28.78 -6.07
C SER A 545 35.81 28.52 -4.56
N GLY A 546 36.20 27.32 -4.14
CA GLY A 546 36.24 26.92 -2.74
C GLY A 546 34.86 26.66 -2.12
N LYS A 547 33.82 26.52 -2.94
CA LYS A 547 32.45 26.22 -2.48
C LYS A 547 32.32 24.75 -2.09
N ASN A 548 31.65 24.51 -0.96
CA ASN A 548 31.37 23.19 -0.42
C ASN A 548 29.88 23.00 -0.17
N LEU A 549 29.39 21.77 -0.32
CA LEU A 549 28.07 21.36 0.14
C LEU A 549 28.18 20.82 1.57
N HIS A 550 27.76 21.63 2.54
CA HIS A 550 27.65 21.23 3.93
C HIS A 550 26.25 20.68 4.21
N LEU A 551 26.18 19.52 4.87
CA LEU A 551 24.92 18.88 5.25
C LEU A 551 24.86 18.66 6.77
N LYS A 552 23.65 18.74 7.31
CA LYS A 552 23.31 18.33 8.67
C LYS A 552 21.98 17.58 8.67
N THR A 553 21.97 16.35 9.16
CA THR A 553 20.74 15.57 9.34
C THR A 553 20.40 15.41 10.81
N ILE A 554 19.11 15.45 11.13
CA ILE A 554 18.56 15.13 12.45
C ILE A 554 17.40 14.16 12.26
N VAL A 555 17.42 13.04 13.00
CA VAL A 555 16.34 12.04 13.03
C VAL A 555 15.56 12.21 14.33
N LYS A 556 14.25 12.45 14.24
CA LYS A 556 13.37 12.63 15.40
C LYS A 556 11.99 12.07 15.05
N ASP A 557 11.42 11.20 15.90
CA ASP A 557 10.10 10.58 15.65
C ASP A 557 10.00 9.94 14.23
N GLY A 558 8.92 10.18 13.50
CA GLY A 558 8.79 9.82 12.09
C GLY A 558 9.36 10.85 11.12
N SER A 559 9.92 11.95 11.64
CA SER A 559 10.40 13.09 10.87
C SER A 559 11.92 13.08 10.70
N TYR A 560 12.35 13.42 9.50
CA TYR A 560 13.75 13.57 9.11
C TYR A 560 13.98 15.01 8.69
N TYR A 561 15.01 15.62 9.24
CA TYR A 561 15.37 17.01 8.93
C TYR A 561 16.74 17.03 8.28
N LEU A 562 16.83 17.56 7.06
CA LEU A 562 18.08 17.82 6.37
C LEU A 562 18.26 19.32 6.21
N LEU A 563 19.36 19.83 6.71
CA LEU A 563 19.81 21.20 6.49
C LEU A 563 21.00 21.16 5.55
N GLY A 564 21.02 22.07 4.57
CA GLY A 564 22.14 22.22 3.67
C GLY A 564 22.58 23.66 3.50
N TYR A 565 23.88 23.84 3.32
CA TYR A 565 24.51 25.13 3.06
C TYR A 565 25.56 24.97 1.96
N VAL A 566 25.46 25.82 0.94
CA VAL A 566 26.45 25.95 -0.14
C VAL A 566 26.99 27.37 -0.12
N GLY A 567 28.29 27.52 0.15
CA GLY A 567 28.94 28.82 0.19
C GLY A 567 30.36 28.74 0.74
N THR A 568 31.06 29.88 0.79
CA THR A 568 32.46 29.96 1.24
C THR A 568 32.59 30.41 2.70
N ASN A 569 31.57 31.09 3.26
CA ASN A 569 31.60 31.60 4.63
C ASN A 569 31.35 30.51 5.68
N LYS A 570 32.37 30.18 6.47
CA LYS A 570 32.28 29.16 7.54
C LYS A 570 31.47 29.60 8.76
N THR A 571 31.41 30.90 9.01
CA THR A 571 30.68 31.48 10.15
C THR A 571 29.18 31.39 9.89
N ASP A 572 28.72 31.79 8.71
CA ASP A 572 27.30 31.73 8.31
C ASP A 572 26.77 30.30 8.39
N LYS A 573 27.51 29.34 7.81
CA LYS A 573 27.22 27.91 7.92
C LYS A 573 27.05 27.47 9.38
N THR A 574 28.00 27.85 10.23
CA THR A 574 28.02 27.40 11.64
C THR A 574 26.87 28.02 12.42
N ASN A 575 26.56 29.29 12.20
CA ASN A 575 25.44 29.98 12.82
C ASN A 575 24.10 29.39 12.37
N PHE A 576 23.94 29.11 11.06
CA PHE A 576 22.76 28.45 10.52
C PHE A 576 22.52 27.09 11.18
N PHE A 577 23.50 26.19 11.16
CA PHE A 577 23.35 24.84 11.73
C PHE A 577 23.12 24.85 13.25
N LYS A 578 23.70 25.79 13.99
CA LYS A 578 23.49 25.93 15.45
C LYS A 578 22.14 26.56 15.80
N SER A 579 21.57 27.37 14.90
CA SER A 579 20.31 28.09 15.15
C SER A 579 19.07 27.20 15.06
N PHE A 580 19.17 26.03 14.42
CA PHE A 580 18.05 25.10 14.29
C PHE A 580 17.69 24.48 15.64
N LYS A 581 16.42 24.64 16.05
CA LYS A 581 15.88 24.00 17.25
C LYS A 581 14.43 23.58 17.09
N PHE A 582 14.06 22.51 17.78
CA PHE A 582 12.68 22.07 17.94
C PHE A 582 11.97 22.92 18.99
N ASN A 583 10.70 23.19 18.74
CA ASN A 583 9.81 23.93 19.64
C ASN A 583 8.67 23.00 20.09
N THR A 584 7.90 23.42 21.10
CA THR A 584 6.65 22.74 21.44
C THR A 584 5.65 22.96 20.32
N THR A 585 5.26 21.90 19.63
CA THR A 585 4.32 21.96 18.52
C THR A 585 2.94 22.34 19.03
N ASP A 586 2.33 23.32 18.36
CA ASP A 586 1.03 23.88 18.67
C ASP A 586 -0.10 23.05 18.02
N TYR A 587 -0.77 22.26 18.86
CA TYR A 587 -1.96 21.51 18.52
C TYR A 587 -3.20 22.22 19.08
N THR A 588 -3.92 22.92 18.21
CA THR A 588 -5.19 23.62 18.49
C THR A 588 -6.30 23.11 17.56
N GLY A 589 -7.55 23.49 17.86
CA GLY A 589 -8.70 23.20 17.00
C GLY A 589 -9.28 21.78 17.15
N PHE A 590 -9.12 21.16 18.32
CA PHE A 590 -9.74 19.86 18.60
C PHE A 590 -11.27 19.99 18.59
N LYS A 591 -11.92 19.08 17.87
CA LYS A 591 -13.37 18.95 17.80
C LYS A 591 -13.76 17.48 17.88
N LYS A 592 -14.98 17.22 18.36
CA LYS A 592 -15.53 15.86 18.36
C LYS A 592 -15.82 15.45 16.91
N VAL A 593 -15.17 14.38 16.48
CA VAL A 593 -15.39 13.73 15.18
C VAL A 593 -16.05 12.38 15.42
N VAL A 594 -17.05 12.08 14.61
CA VAL A 594 -17.76 10.79 14.59
C VAL A 594 -17.40 10.12 13.26
N ASP A 595 -16.63 9.03 13.32
CA ASP A 595 -16.32 8.23 12.14
C ASP A 595 -17.41 7.16 11.97
N THR A 596 -18.24 7.34 10.95
CA THR A 596 -19.35 6.44 10.62
C THR A 596 -18.93 5.22 9.80
N SER A 597 -17.70 5.19 9.26
CA SER A 597 -17.16 4.07 8.50
C SER A 597 -16.58 2.98 9.41
N LEU A 598 -15.83 3.40 10.43
CA LEU A 598 -15.26 2.55 11.46
C LEU A 598 -16.13 2.47 12.74
N HIS A 599 -17.11 3.35 12.93
CA HIS A 599 -18.02 3.39 14.09
C HIS A 599 -17.33 3.71 15.42
N PHE A 600 -16.66 4.86 15.49
CA PHE A 600 -16.13 5.42 16.73
C PHE A 600 -16.28 6.94 16.77
N SER A 601 -16.11 7.53 17.94
CA SER A 601 -15.97 8.99 18.10
C SER A 601 -14.68 9.33 18.84
N VAL A 602 -14.12 10.51 18.55
CA VAL A 602 -12.84 10.96 19.11
C VAL A 602 -12.77 12.50 19.12
N GLN A 603 -12.01 13.10 20.03
CA GLN A 603 -11.59 14.50 19.93
C GLN A 603 -10.32 14.59 19.09
N THR A 604 -10.38 15.31 17.98
CA THR A 604 -9.23 15.43 17.08
C THR A 604 -9.24 16.78 16.36
N ASN A 605 -8.06 17.30 16.06
CA ASN A 605 -7.88 18.46 15.18
C ASN A 605 -7.53 18.05 13.74
N ALA A 606 -7.40 16.74 13.46
CA ALA A 606 -7.26 16.20 12.12
C ALA A 606 -8.63 16.10 11.44
N LYS A 607 -8.66 16.26 10.11
CA LYS A 607 -9.89 16.03 9.34
C LYS A 607 -10.17 14.53 9.27
N ALA A 608 -11.45 14.15 9.36
CA ALA A 608 -11.85 12.77 9.14
C ALA A 608 -11.49 12.38 7.70
N PRO A 609 -10.77 11.26 7.49
CA PRO A 609 -10.47 10.78 6.17
C PRO A 609 -11.76 10.46 5.39
N ILE A 610 -11.95 11.10 4.23
CA ILE A 610 -13.06 10.74 3.33
C ILE A 610 -12.85 9.28 2.87
N PRO A 611 -13.91 8.44 2.83
CA PRO A 611 -13.82 7.10 2.29
C PRO A 611 -13.29 7.14 0.85
N ASN A 612 -12.20 6.44 0.57
CA ASN A 612 -11.65 6.39 -0.79
C ASN A 612 -12.55 5.46 -1.65
N PRO A 613 -13.21 5.95 -2.71
CA PRO A 613 -14.01 5.10 -3.60
C PRO A 613 -13.15 4.09 -4.37
N TYR A 614 -11.86 4.37 -4.56
CA TYR A 614 -10.89 3.55 -5.31
C TYR A 614 -10.02 2.64 -4.41
N GLY A 615 -10.08 2.82 -3.08
CA GLY A 615 -9.18 2.16 -2.12
C GLY A 615 -9.65 0.79 -1.62
N TYR A 616 -10.87 0.37 -1.96
CA TYR A 616 -11.33 -1.00 -1.70
C TYR A 616 -10.98 -1.86 -2.92
N GLY A 617 -9.87 -2.59 -2.78
CA GLY A 617 -9.14 -3.21 -3.88
C GLY A 617 -9.95 -4.14 -4.78
N SER A 618 -9.30 -4.42 -5.91
CA SER A 618 -9.58 -5.45 -6.93
C SER A 618 -9.77 -6.89 -6.39
N TYR A 619 -9.87 -7.07 -5.07
CA TYR A 619 -10.06 -8.33 -4.33
C TYR A 619 -11.20 -8.27 -3.31
N ASN A 620 -12.14 -7.31 -3.41
CA ASN A 620 -13.40 -7.49 -2.71
C ASN A 620 -14.13 -8.68 -3.34
N ASN A 621 -14.04 -9.82 -2.66
CA ASN A 621 -14.85 -10.99 -2.93
C ASN A 621 -16.31 -10.53 -2.90
N LYS A 622 -16.98 -10.49 -4.06
CA LYS A 622 -18.37 -10.02 -4.20
C LYS A 622 -19.37 -10.88 -3.40
N ASP A 623 -18.88 -11.94 -2.75
CA ASP A 623 -19.61 -12.91 -1.93
C ASP A 623 -19.35 -12.78 -0.41
N ALA A 624 -18.73 -11.70 0.08
CA ALA A 624 -18.36 -11.57 1.49
C ALA A 624 -19.59 -11.60 2.44
N LYS A 625 -19.74 -12.68 3.20
CA LYS A 625 -20.93 -12.93 4.03
C LYS A 625 -20.88 -12.12 5.33
N ASP A 626 -22.04 -11.86 5.91
CA ASP A 626 -22.14 -11.02 7.13
C ASP A 626 -21.41 -11.61 8.33
N TYR A 627 -21.35 -12.94 8.42
CA TYR A 627 -20.68 -13.64 9.50
C TYR A 627 -19.15 -13.63 9.39
N GLU A 628 -18.58 -13.29 8.23
CA GLU A 628 -17.14 -13.36 7.98
C GLU A 628 -16.37 -12.27 8.73
N GLU A 629 -15.06 -12.46 8.87
CA GLU A 629 -14.16 -11.43 9.40
C GLU A 629 -14.05 -10.28 8.40
N LYS A 630 -14.21 -9.04 8.88
CA LYS A 630 -14.09 -7.84 8.06
C LYS A 630 -13.17 -6.83 8.74
N THR A 631 -12.08 -6.48 8.07
CA THR A 631 -11.12 -5.47 8.54
C THR A 631 -11.27 -4.20 7.72
N LYS A 632 -11.38 -3.06 8.42
CA LYS A 632 -11.31 -1.72 7.81
C LYS A 632 -10.22 -0.93 8.52
N SER A 633 -9.50 -0.08 7.80
CA SER A 633 -8.53 0.83 8.41
C SER A 633 -8.62 2.22 7.78
N THR A 634 -8.13 3.21 8.53
CA THR A 634 -8.00 4.59 8.07
C THR A 634 -6.87 5.29 8.82
N THR A 635 -6.43 6.44 8.32
CA THR A 635 -5.32 7.20 8.92
C THR A 635 -5.75 8.64 9.13
N TYR A 636 -5.56 9.14 10.35
CA TYR A 636 -5.73 10.55 10.70
C TYR A 636 -4.38 11.23 10.67
N ALA A 637 -4.22 12.25 9.81
CA ALA A 637 -2.97 12.98 9.66
C ALA A 637 -3.14 14.45 10.06
N THR A 638 -2.13 15.02 10.71
CA THR A 638 -2.05 16.45 11.04
C THR A 638 -1.17 17.19 10.03
N LYS A 639 -1.37 18.51 9.92
CA LYS A 639 -0.48 19.41 9.15
C LYS A 639 0.95 19.47 9.72
N SER A 640 1.15 18.98 10.93
CA SER A 640 2.46 18.85 11.60
C SER A 640 3.14 17.50 11.33
N ASN A 641 2.63 16.71 10.38
CA ASN A 641 3.16 15.41 9.97
C ASN A 641 3.08 14.26 10.99
N GLU A 642 2.20 14.37 11.99
CA GLU A 642 1.85 13.21 12.83
C GLU A 642 0.67 12.45 12.26
N GLN A 643 0.68 11.12 12.39
CA GLN A 643 -0.34 10.23 11.85
C GLN A 643 -0.76 9.18 12.88
N ILE A 644 -2.05 8.86 12.95
CA ILE A 644 -2.58 7.73 13.74
C ILE A 644 -3.33 6.80 12.78
N GLU A 645 -2.87 5.56 12.69
CA GLU A 645 -3.60 4.49 12.01
C GLU A 645 -4.64 3.91 12.96
N VAL A 646 -5.89 3.85 12.51
CA VAL A 646 -6.99 3.21 13.21
C VAL A 646 -7.48 2.06 12.34
N SER A 647 -7.42 0.84 12.87
CA SER A 647 -8.05 -0.32 12.26
C SER A 647 -9.19 -0.84 13.12
N ARG A 648 -10.19 -1.42 12.46
CA ARG A 648 -11.30 -2.12 13.08
C ARG A 648 -11.44 -3.49 12.42
N VAL A 649 -11.30 -4.52 13.23
CA VAL A 649 -11.58 -5.91 12.87
C VAL A 649 -12.92 -6.29 13.48
N LYS A 650 -13.92 -6.56 12.63
CA LYS A 650 -15.09 -7.35 13.04
C LYS A 650 -14.70 -8.81 12.87
N PHE A 651 -14.58 -9.56 13.96
CA PHE A 651 -14.20 -10.97 13.91
C PHE A 651 -15.30 -11.81 13.25
N HIS A 652 -14.90 -12.99 12.76
CA HIS A 652 -15.86 -14.01 12.34
C HIS A 652 -16.86 -14.30 13.47
N ASP A 653 -18.13 -14.53 13.16
CA ASP A 653 -19.19 -14.71 14.16
C ASP A 653 -18.93 -15.91 15.09
N LEU A 654 -18.20 -16.92 14.61
CA LEU A 654 -17.76 -18.09 15.37
C LEU A 654 -16.40 -17.93 16.08
N GLN A 655 -15.71 -16.80 15.95
CA GLN A 655 -14.41 -16.59 16.61
C GLN A 655 -14.51 -16.75 18.12
N MET A 656 -13.62 -17.56 18.70
CA MET A 656 -13.50 -17.75 20.15
C MET A 656 -12.05 -17.56 20.62
N TYR A 657 -11.91 -16.94 21.79
CA TYR A 657 -10.69 -16.94 22.60
C TYR A 657 -11.01 -17.51 23.99
N HIS A 658 -10.05 -18.22 24.61
CA HIS A 658 -10.25 -18.78 25.95
C HIS A 658 -10.52 -17.69 27.00
N ASN A 659 -9.84 -16.57 26.85
CA ASN A 659 -9.97 -15.34 27.64
C ASN A 659 -9.35 -14.18 26.85
N VAL A 660 -9.53 -12.96 27.37
CA VAL A 660 -8.98 -11.76 26.73
C VAL A 660 -7.45 -11.77 26.67
N ASP A 661 -6.77 -12.35 27.66
CA ASP A 661 -5.31 -12.43 27.68
C ASP A 661 -4.73 -13.29 26.54
N SER A 662 -5.48 -14.29 26.10
CA SER A 662 -5.12 -15.11 24.94
C SER A 662 -5.11 -14.27 23.66
N LEU A 663 -6.10 -13.40 23.47
CA LEU A 663 -6.13 -12.44 22.37
C LEU A 663 -4.94 -11.47 22.46
N TRP A 664 -4.68 -10.88 23.63
CA TRP A 664 -3.55 -9.95 23.82
C TRP A 664 -2.20 -10.57 23.52
N LYS A 665 -1.99 -11.84 23.90
CA LYS A 665 -0.77 -12.60 23.56
C LYS A 665 -0.64 -12.84 22.06
N ASP A 666 -1.74 -13.05 21.35
CA ASP A 666 -1.72 -13.19 19.89
C ASP A 666 -1.40 -11.86 19.20
N ILE A 667 -1.91 -10.73 19.72
CA ILE A 667 -1.56 -9.39 19.21
C ILE A 667 -0.06 -9.11 19.38
N GLU A 668 0.51 -9.33 20.57
CA GLU A 668 1.96 -9.15 20.78
C GLU A 668 2.82 -10.07 19.91
N ARG A 669 2.36 -11.30 19.65
CA ARG A 669 3.08 -12.24 18.78
C ARG A 669 3.15 -11.74 17.34
N LYS A 670 2.06 -11.12 16.85
CA LYS A 670 1.97 -10.53 15.50
C LYS A 670 2.94 -9.36 15.32
N VAL A 671 3.19 -8.55 16.35
CA VAL A 671 4.18 -7.42 16.31
C VAL A 671 5.55 -7.90 15.85
N ASN A 672 5.97 -9.08 16.28
CA ASN A 672 7.27 -9.64 15.95
C ASN A 672 7.22 -10.61 14.78
N TYR A 673 6.17 -10.63 13.94
CA TYR A 673 6.00 -11.61 12.85
C TYR A 673 6.17 -13.07 13.31
N GLY A 674 5.92 -13.34 14.58
CA GLY A 674 6.05 -14.67 15.17
C GLY A 674 4.82 -15.51 14.83
N SER A 675 5.03 -16.80 14.64
CA SER A 675 3.95 -17.79 14.59
C SER A 675 4.14 -18.82 15.70
N ARG A 676 3.22 -19.79 15.78
CA ARG A 676 3.43 -20.95 16.67
C ARG A 676 4.68 -21.76 16.30
N TYR A 677 5.11 -21.69 15.03
CA TYR A 677 6.16 -22.51 14.44
C TYR A 677 7.43 -21.73 14.09
N TYR A 678 7.39 -20.40 14.16
CA TYR A 678 8.47 -19.52 13.75
C TYR A 678 8.67 -18.40 14.77
N THR A 679 9.91 -18.25 15.22
CA THR A 679 10.34 -17.16 16.08
C THR A 679 11.48 -16.43 15.37
N PRO A 680 11.29 -15.19 14.91
CA PRO A 680 12.36 -14.46 14.25
C PRO A 680 13.48 -14.11 15.24
N GLU A 681 14.69 -14.02 14.69
CA GLU A 681 15.91 -13.72 15.44
C GLU A 681 15.91 -12.30 16.00
N ASN A 682 15.47 -11.32 15.19
CA ASN A 682 15.35 -9.92 15.59
C ASN A 682 13.91 -9.62 16.00
N LYS A 683 13.70 -9.15 17.23
CA LYS A 683 12.40 -8.81 17.79
C LYS A 683 12.40 -7.38 18.32
N PHE A 684 11.29 -6.69 18.13
CA PHE A 684 11.01 -5.47 18.85
C PHE A 684 10.90 -5.74 20.34
N HIS A 685 11.45 -4.81 21.12
CA HIS A 685 11.28 -4.78 22.55
C HIS A 685 9.91 -4.17 22.89
N ILE A 686 9.01 -4.98 23.47
CA ILE A 686 7.68 -4.54 23.89
C ILE A 686 7.70 -4.14 25.38
N SER A 687 7.24 -2.93 25.68
CA SER A 687 7.21 -2.32 27.03
C SER A 687 5.88 -1.61 27.32
N ASN A 688 5.75 -1.00 28.51
CA ASN A 688 4.61 -0.15 28.90
C ASN A 688 3.22 -0.80 28.75
N ARG A 689 3.14 -2.10 29.07
CA ARG A 689 1.88 -2.87 28.99
C ARG A 689 0.89 -2.40 30.03
N THR A 690 -0.30 -2.00 29.59
CA THR A 690 -1.41 -1.61 30.46
C THR A 690 -2.69 -2.30 30.00
N LYS A 691 -3.41 -2.91 30.94
CA LYS A 691 -4.68 -3.60 30.71
C LYS A 691 -5.74 -2.99 31.61
N SER A 692 -6.92 -2.73 31.06
CA SER A 692 -8.08 -2.31 31.85
C SER A 692 -9.37 -2.82 31.24
N LYS A 693 -10.46 -2.76 32.00
CA LYS A 693 -11.80 -3.15 31.58
C LYS A 693 -12.79 -2.11 32.11
N THR A 694 -13.70 -1.69 31.24
CA THR A 694 -14.84 -0.84 31.59
C THR A 694 -16.07 -1.43 30.94
N ASP A 695 -17.08 -1.80 31.73
CA ASP A 695 -18.28 -2.53 31.29
C ASP A 695 -17.91 -3.78 30.46
N ASP A 696 -18.42 -3.92 29.23
CA ASP A 696 -18.09 -5.02 28.32
C ASP A 696 -16.96 -4.69 27.34
N THR A 697 -16.17 -3.64 27.63
CA THR A 697 -15.05 -3.19 26.80
C THR A 697 -13.72 -3.47 27.50
N TYR A 698 -12.79 -4.11 26.78
CA TYR A 698 -11.46 -4.46 27.24
C TYR A 698 -10.41 -3.61 26.51
N TYR A 699 -9.46 -3.07 27.26
CA TYR A 699 -8.41 -2.21 26.73
C TYR A 699 -7.05 -2.86 26.95
N TYR A 700 -6.20 -2.76 25.92
CA TYR A 700 -4.81 -3.19 26.02
C TYR A 700 -3.88 -2.26 25.26
N SER A 701 -2.99 -1.57 25.97
CA SER A 701 -2.00 -0.67 25.38
C SER A 701 -0.59 -1.13 25.69
N PHE A 702 0.33 -0.89 24.75
CA PHE A 702 1.76 -1.16 24.91
C PHE A 702 2.55 -0.33 23.90
N THR A 703 3.88 -0.26 24.10
CA THR A 703 4.80 0.35 23.13
C THR A 703 5.80 -0.70 22.65
N TYR A 704 6.28 -0.57 21.41
CA TYR A 704 7.37 -1.39 20.91
C TYR A 704 8.41 -0.58 20.13
N THR A 705 9.67 -0.99 20.21
CA THR A 705 10.82 -0.26 19.65
C THR A 705 11.94 -1.20 19.23
N ASP A 706 12.80 -0.74 18.33
CA ASP A 706 14.15 -1.28 18.19
C ASP A 706 15.06 -0.69 19.30
N SER A 707 16.04 -1.45 19.78
CA SER A 707 16.94 -1.03 20.86
C SER A 707 17.85 0.15 20.52
N ALA A 708 18.06 0.43 19.23
CA ALA A 708 19.00 1.45 18.76
C ALA A 708 18.30 2.70 18.17
N SER A 709 17.00 2.88 18.42
CA SER A 709 16.23 4.03 17.95
C SER A 709 15.47 4.72 19.09
N ALA A 710 15.33 6.05 18.98
CA ALA A 710 14.44 6.84 19.82
C ALA A 710 12.96 6.72 19.38
N LYS A 711 12.69 6.16 18.19
CA LYS A 711 11.35 5.98 17.64
C LYS A 711 10.67 4.79 18.29
N GLN A 712 9.42 4.93 18.70
CA GLN A 712 8.62 3.82 19.22
C GLN A 712 7.23 3.82 18.61
N VAL A 713 6.65 2.65 18.44
CA VAL A 713 5.24 2.55 18.07
C VAL A 713 4.40 2.38 19.33
N MET A 714 3.42 3.26 19.51
CA MET A 714 2.43 3.19 20.57
C MET A 714 1.16 2.54 20.04
N VAL A 715 0.70 1.50 20.74
CA VAL A 715 -0.48 0.70 20.37
C VAL A 715 -1.54 0.80 21.45
N LYS A 716 -2.80 0.99 21.06
CA LYS A 716 -3.97 0.85 21.93
C LYS A 716 -5.00 -0.04 21.26
N ASN A 717 -5.33 -1.15 21.90
CA ASN A 717 -6.34 -2.11 21.48
C ASN A 717 -7.59 -1.95 22.33
N ILE A 718 -8.75 -2.02 21.70
CA ILE A 718 -10.05 -1.88 22.34
C ILE A 718 -10.97 -2.97 21.80
N LEU A 719 -11.24 -3.99 22.61
CA LEU A 719 -12.16 -5.07 22.28
C LEU A 719 -13.53 -4.78 22.92
N ARG A 720 -14.57 -4.69 22.09
CA ARG A 720 -15.96 -4.64 22.54
C ARG A 720 -16.76 -5.70 21.78
N GLU A 721 -17.33 -6.66 22.50
CA GLU A 721 -18.04 -7.81 21.93
C GLU A 721 -17.21 -8.54 20.83
N GLY A 722 -17.63 -8.48 19.57
CA GLY A 722 -17.00 -9.13 18.41
C GLY A 722 -16.09 -8.21 17.60
N VAL A 723 -15.80 -7.01 18.09
CA VAL A 723 -15.08 -5.96 17.36
C VAL A 723 -13.84 -5.53 18.13
N LEU A 724 -12.70 -5.55 17.43
CA LEU A 724 -11.42 -5.04 17.92
C LEU A 724 -11.05 -3.78 17.15
N PHE A 725 -10.85 -2.68 17.88
CA PHE A 725 -10.18 -1.50 17.36
C PHE A 725 -8.70 -1.55 17.75
N GLU A 726 -7.81 -1.22 16.82
CA GLU A 726 -6.39 -1.05 17.07
C GLU A 726 -5.96 0.33 16.58
N LEU A 727 -5.39 1.12 17.48
CA LEU A 727 -4.75 2.40 17.19
C LEU A 727 -3.24 2.18 17.19
N LYS A 728 -2.55 2.60 16.14
CA LYS A 728 -1.08 2.60 16.04
C LYS A 728 -0.58 3.98 15.64
N THR A 729 0.47 4.43 16.33
CA THR A 729 1.13 5.69 16.00
C THR A 729 2.61 5.62 16.32
N LEU A 730 3.44 6.28 15.51
CA LEU A 730 4.85 6.46 15.79
C LEU A 730 5.03 7.65 16.74
N ILE A 731 5.75 7.44 17.84
CA ILE A 731 6.05 8.45 18.86
C ILE A 731 7.56 8.54 19.10
N ASP A 732 7.96 9.58 19.81
CA ASP A 732 9.32 9.79 20.28
C ASP A 732 9.46 9.33 21.74
N SER A 733 10.38 8.41 22.02
CA SER A 733 10.69 7.98 23.38
C SER A 733 11.31 9.07 24.25
N ILE A 734 11.93 10.10 23.63
CA ILE A 734 12.62 11.17 24.35
C ILE A 734 11.63 12.25 24.78
N SER A 735 10.80 12.75 23.85
CA SER A 735 9.82 13.81 24.14
C SER A 735 8.42 13.31 24.54
N GLY A 736 8.14 12.02 24.37
CA GLY A 736 6.82 11.43 24.64
C GLY A 736 5.80 11.67 23.53
N PRO A 737 4.56 11.16 23.71
CA PRO A 737 3.47 11.40 22.76
C PRO A 737 3.06 12.88 22.73
N SER A 738 2.72 13.37 21.55
CA SER A 738 2.23 14.74 21.37
C SER A 738 0.81 14.93 21.94
N LYS A 739 0.38 16.18 22.09
CA LYS A 739 -1.01 16.50 22.47
C LYS A 739 -2.03 15.91 21.48
N PHE A 740 -1.70 15.86 20.18
CA PHE A 740 -2.55 15.22 19.18
C PHE A 740 -2.73 13.72 19.49
N VAL A 741 -1.63 13.01 19.76
CA VAL A 741 -1.67 11.59 20.10
C VAL A 741 -2.41 11.34 21.40
N THR A 742 -2.10 12.08 22.47
CA THR A 742 -2.74 11.85 23.78
C THR A 742 -4.24 12.14 23.72
N GLU A 743 -4.65 13.28 23.17
CA GLU A 743 -6.08 13.64 23.08
C GLU A 743 -6.85 12.62 22.23
N PHE A 744 -6.28 12.17 21.11
CA PHE A 744 -6.90 11.17 20.25
C PHE A 744 -7.04 9.82 20.96
N TYR A 745 -5.97 9.34 21.60
CA TYR A 745 -5.97 8.05 22.29
C TYR A 745 -6.91 8.06 23.49
N ASP A 746 -6.93 9.14 24.28
CA ASP A 746 -7.68 9.22 25.54
C ASP A 746 -9.18 9.38 25.31
N THR A 747 -9.58 10.06 24.23
CA THR A 747 -10.99 10.33 23.91
C THR A 747 -11.63 9.34 22.94
N PHE A 748 -10.85 8.39 22.40
CA PHE A 748 -11.34 7.37 21.48
C PHE A 748 -12.43 6.50 22.14
N THR A 749 -13.64 6.55 21.58
CA THR A 749 -14.81 5.86 22.11
C THR A 749 -15.51 5.09 20.99
N PRO A 750 -15.53 3.74 21.02
CA PRO A 750 -16.34 2.95 20.10
C PRO A 750 -17.83 3.34 20.18
N ILE A 751 -18.47 3.53 19.03
CA ILE A 751 -19.91 3.77 18.97
C ILE A 751 -20.63 2.45 19.17
N ASP A 752 -21.72 2.48 19.95
CA ASP A 752 -22.54 1.30 20.16
C ASP A 752 -23.17 0.85 18.85
N THR A 753 -22.87 -0.39 18.47
CA THR A 753 -23.36 -1.00 17.24
C THR A 753 -23.52 -2.49 17.52
N LEU A 754 -24.60 -3.09 17.01
CA LEU A 754 -24.84 -4.54 17.08
C LEU A 754 -23.89 -5.32 16.13
N MET A 755 -22.62 -4.90 16.02
CA MET A 755 -21.64 -5.45 15.11
C MET A 755 -20.88 -6.60 15.76
N GLY A 756 -21.00 -7.80 15.17
CA GLY A 756 -20.25 -8.98 15.58
C GLY A 756 -20.68 -9.57 16.93
N LYS A 757 -20.32 -10.83 17.16
CA LYS A 757 -20.65 -11.57 18.39
C LYS A 757 -19.44 -11.67 19.31
N SER A 758 -19.60 -11.48 20.62
CA SER A 758 -18.53 -11.65 21.62
C SER A 758 -17.56 -12.77 21.29
N VAL A 759 -16.27 -12.47 21.19
CA VAL A 759 -15.24 -13.51 21.02
C VAL A 759 -14.91 -14.28 22.30
N LEU A 760 -15.50 -13.89 23.44
CA LEU A 760 -15.29 -14.50 24.75
C LEU A 760 -16.47 -15.39 25.17
N LYS A 761 -17.60 -15.35 24.45
CA LYS A 761 -18.76 -16.23 24.68
C LYS A 761 -18.53 -17.61 24.06
N ASP A 762 -19.09 -18.63 24.68
CA ASP A 762 -19.09 -19.98 24.13
C ASP A 762 -20.03 -20.09 22.91
N LYS A 763 -19.47 -20.54 21.79
CA LYS A 763 -20.17 -20.70 20.50
C LYS A 763 -20.21 -22.15 20.02
N THR A 764 -19.78 -23.10 20.85
CA THR A 764 -19.72 -24.53 20.50
C THR A 764 -21.09 -25.10 20.11
N ARG A 765 -22.17 -24.72 20.81
CA ARG A 765 -23.54 -25.12 20.45
C ARG A 765 -23.96 -24.61 19.06
N GLN A 766 -23.63 -23.36 18.73
CA GLN A 766 -23.93 -22.79 17.41
C GLN A 766 -23.14 -23.52 16.32
N PHE A 767 -21.87 -23.82 16.58
CA PHE A 767 -21.02 -24.60 15.68
C PHE A 767 -21.59 -26.00 15.41
N PHE A 768 -21.98 -26.75 16.45
CA PHE A 768 -22.55 -28.09 16.26
C PHE A 768 -23.88 -28.07 15.53
N LYS A 769 -24.73 -27.07 15.78
CA LYS A 769 -25.97 -26.87 15.03
C LYS A 769 -25.69 -26.63 13.55
N ALA A 770 -24.81 -25.68 13.24
CA ALA A 770 -24.40 -25.35 11.87
C ALA A 770 -23.77 -26.55 11.13
N LEU A 771 -23.01 -27.39 11.84
CA LEU A 771 -22.47 -28.64 11.31
C LEU A 771 -23.57 -29.60 10.89
N LYS A 772 -24.55 -29.84 11.77
CA LYS A 772 -25.68 -30.73 11.50
C LYS A 772 -26.57 -30.22 10.37
N GLU A 773 -26.70 -28.91 10.23
CA GLU A 773 -27.49 -28.25 9.18
C GLU A 773 -26.75 -28.11 7.83
N ASN A 774 -25.51 -28.61 7.72
CA ASN A 774 -24.65 -28.43 6.55
C ASN A 774 -24.43 -26.95 6.16
N ASP A 775 -24.41 -26.05 7.14
CA ASP A 775 -24.14 -24.64 6.90
C ASP A 775 -22.68 -24.44 6.43
N SER A 776 -22.50 -23.55 5.47
CA SER A 776 -21.20 -23.14 4.94
C SER A 776 -20.37 -22.32 5.95
N ILE A 777 -21.00 -21.71 6.96
CA ILE A 777 -20.34 -20.88 7.98
C ILE A 777 -19.17 -21.57 8.70
N ILE A 778 -19.13 -22.91 8.73
CA ILE A 778 -18.11 -23.67 9.44
C ILE A 778 -16.99 -24.22 8.56
N LEU A 779 -17.15 -24.24 7.23
CA LEU A 779 -16.21 -24.92 6.31
C LEU A 779 -14.78 -24.38 6.47
N GLU A 780 -14.65 -23.08 6.70
CA GLU A 780 -13.36 -22.40 6.89
C GLU A 780 -13.16 -21.87 8.32
N ALA A 781 -14.16 -22.04 9.21
CA ALA A 781 -14.18 -21.42 10.54
C ALA A 781 -14.02 -22.41 11.71
N TYR A 782 -13.96 -23.72 11.46
CA TYR A 782 -13.89 -24.73 12.53
C TYR A 782 -12.67 -24.56 13.46
N ASN A 783 -11.53 -24.09 12.93
CA ASN A 783 -10.33 -23.78 13.70
C ASN A 783 -10.48 -22.58 14.67
N LEU A 784 -11.52 -21.75 14.48
CA LEU A 784 -11.78 -20.56 15.29
C LEU A 784 -12.45 -20.91 16.63
N ILE A 785 -13.06 -22.10 16.74
CA ILE A 785 -13.74 -22.58 17.94
C ILE A 785 -12.71 -23.04 18.99
N LYS A 786 -13.01 -22.81 20.27
CA LYS A 786 -12.19 -23.23 21.40
C LYS A 786 -12.98 -24.16 22.32
N PHE A 787 -12.84 -25.46 22.11
CA PHE A 787 -13.52 -26.48 22.90
C PHE A 787 -12.96 -26.58 24.33
N LYS A 788 -13.82 -26.99 25.26
CA LYS A 788 -13.51 -27.27 26.67
C LYS A 788 -13.99 -28.68 27.03
N THR A 789 -13.52 -29.23 28.14
CA THR A 789 -13.83 -30.60 28.58
C THR A 789 -15.33 -30.93 28.59
N TYR A 790 -16.22 -30.00 28.97
CA TYR A 790 -17.67 -30.28 28.96
C TYR A 790 -18.27 -30.50 27.56
N ASN A 791 -17.58 -30.08 26.49
CA ASN A 791 -17.99 -30.33 25.11
C ASN A 791 -17.71 -31.76 24.65
N SER A 792 -16.98 -32.57 25.42
CA SER A 792 -16.56 -33.90 24.99
C SER A 792 -17.74 -34.79 24.59
N LYS A 793 -18.85 -34.75 25.34
CA LYS A 793 -20.09 -35.49 25.03
C LYS A 793 -20.70 -35.10 23.68
N ASP A 794 -20.72 -33.81 23.37
CA ASP A 794 -21.26 -33.31 22.10
C ASP A 794 -20.37 -33.71 20.92
N ILE A 795 -19.04 -33.62 21.09
CA ILE A 795 -18.08 -34.07 20.08
C ILE A 795 -18.25 -35.58 19.82
N VAL A 796 -18.34 -36.39 20.87
CA VAL A 796 -18.56 -37.85 20.77
C VAL A 796 -19.85 -38.16 20.02
N SER A 797 -20.96 -37.50 20.35
CA SER A 797 -22.23 -37.72 19.63
C SER A 797 -22.11 -37.35 18.15
N VAL A 798 -21.47 -36.23 17.81
CA VAL A 798 -21.28 -35.86 16.40
C VAL A 798 -20.38 -36.86 15.67
N LEU A 799 -19.26 -37.26 16.26
CA LEU A 799 -18.35 -38.23 15.63
C LEU A 799 -18.99 -39.61 15.46
N LYS A 800 -19.96 -39.98 16.31
CA LYS A 800 -20.68 -41.25 16.25
C LYS A 800 -21.88 -41.21 15.30
N ASP A 801 -22.68 -40.16 15.36
CA ASP A 801 -24.04 -40.13 14.80
C ASP A 801 -24.16 -39.27 13.52
N PHE A 802 -23.14 -38.48 13.16
CA PHE A 802 -23.19 -37.57 12.00
C PHE A 802 -22.32 -38.07 10.84
N GLU A 803 -22.89 -38.12 9.63
CA GLU A 803 -22.18 -38.49 8.40
C GLU A 803 -21.47 -37.28 7.79
N PHE A 804 -20.13 -37.32 7.75
CA PHE A 804 -19.31 -36.24 7.19
C PHE A 804 -19.10 -36.43 5.69
N LYS A 805 -19.58 -35.48 4.89
CA LYS A 805 -19.26 -35.38 3.46
C LYS A 805 -17.77 -35.12 3.23
N LYS A 806 -17.28 -35.42 2.02
CA LYS A 806 -15.86 -35.31 1.63
C LYS A 806 -15.26 -33.94 1.94
N GLU A 807 -16.00 -32.86 1.69
CA GLU A 807 -15.57 -31.48 1.94
C GLU A 807 -15.52 -31.09 3.44
N ARG A 808 -16.00 -31.95 4.34
CA ARG A 808 -16.04 -31.72 5.80
C ARG A 808 -15.14 -32.69 6.59
N LEU A 809 -14.37 -33.54 5.91
CA LEU A 809 -13.47 -34.49 6.58
C LEU A 809 -12.42 -33.78 7.45
N ASN A 810 -11.96 -32.59 7.05
CA ASN A 810 -11.06 -31.78 7.88
C ASN A 810 -11.70 -31.33 9.21
N ILE A 811 -13.03 -31.14 9.24
CA ILE A 811 -13.76 -30.83 10.48
C ILE A 811 -13.78 -32.07 11.38
N LYS A 812 -14.01 -33.26 10.81
CA LYS A 812 -13.97 -34.53 11.53
C LYS A 812 -12.61 -34.74 12.18
N SER A 813 -11.52 -34.62 11.41
CA SER A 813 -10.13 -34.66 11.90
C SER A 813 -9.90 -33.69 13.05
N HIS A 814 -10.31 -32.43 12.88
CA HIS A 814 -10.15 -31.42 13.92
C HIS A 814 -10.90 -31.76 15.22
N LEU A 815 -12.14 -32.25 15.12
CA LEU A 815 -12.93 -32.63 16.29
C LEU A 815 -12.30 -33.80 17.06
N VAL A 816 -11.73 -34.76 16.34
CA VAL A 816 -10.99 -35.89 16.92
C VAL A 816 -9.77 -35.40 17.69
N GLU A 817 -8.92 -34.58 17.06
CA GLU A 817 -7.75 -33.98 17.71
C GLU A 817 -8.15 -33.20 18.97
N LYS A 818 -9.22 -32.40 18.88
CA LYS A 818 -9.71 -31.60 20.02
C LYS A 818 -10.29 -32.46 21.14
N LEU A 819 -10.97 -33.56 20.84
CA LEU A 819 -11.48 -34.49 21.85
C LEU A 819 -10.32 -35.11 22.66
N ILE A 820 -9.26 -35.50 21.97
CA ILE A 820 -8.04 -36.04 22.60
C ILE A 820 -7.36 -34.97 23.45
N GLU A 821 -7.23 -33.74 22.93
CA GLU A 821 -6.62 -32.62 23.64
C GLU A 821 -7.35 -32.28 24.95
N ILE A 822 -8.69 -32.23 24.93
CA ILE A 822 -9.48 -31.70 26.05
C ILE A 822 -9.98 -32.75 27.05
N ASP A 823 -10.15 -34.01 26.66
CA ASP A 823 -10.80 -35.03 27.50
C ASP A 823 -10.49 -36.50 27.11
N LEU A 824 -9.24 -36.83 26.76
CA LEU A 824 -8.88 -38.21 26.41
C LEU A 824 -9.22 -39.22 27.52
N LYS A 825 -8.98 -38.91 28.80
CA LYS A 825 -9.12 -39.87 29.91
C LYS A 825 -10.54 -40.44 30.01
N ASN A 826 -11.56 -39.60 29.87
CA ASN A 826 -12.95 -40.05 29.98
C ASN A 826 -13.48 -40.65 28.67
N ASN A 827 -12.86 -40.33 27.53
CA ASN A 827 -13.30 -40.78 26.21
C ASN A 827 -12.37 -41.85 25.60
N LEU A 828 -11.45 -42.42 26.38
CA LEU A 828 -10.46 -43.38 25.91
C LEU A 828 -11.10 -44.59 25.24
N ALA A 829 -12.15 -45.17 25.84
CA ALA A 829 -12.86 -46.31 25.27
C ALA A 829 -13.50 -45.95 23.91
N PHE A 830 -14.05 -44.74 23.79
CA PHE A 830 -14.61 -44.24 22.54
C PHE A 830 -13.53 -43.99 21.49
N ILE A 831 -12.42 -43.33 21.83
CA ILE A 831 -11.30 -43.10 20.89
C ILE A 831 -10.73 -44.42 20.37
N LYS A 832 -10.59 -45.43 21.24
CA LYS A 832 -10.20 -46.78 20.83
C LYS A 832 -11.19 -47.37 19.83
N GLN A 833 -12.49 -47.32 20.15
CA GLN A 833 -13.52 -47.84 19.27
C GLN A 833 -13.56 -47.11 17.93
N LEU A 834 -13.52 -45.77 17.95
CA LEU A 834 -13.52 -44.93 16.75
C LEU A 834 -12.34 -45.23 15.84
N TYR A 835 -11.16 -45.50 16.40
CA TYR A 835 -9.99 -45.91 15.63
C TYR A 835 -10.24 -47.20 14.84
N PHE A 836 -10.84 -48.21 15.49
CA PHE A 836 -11.16 -49.49 14.85
C PHE A 836 -12.31 -49.38 13.85
N ASP A 837 -13.33 -48.58 14.15
CA ASP A 837 -14.45 -48.34 13.24
C ASP A 837 -14.03 -47.55 11.99
N SER A 838 -12.90 -46.84 12.06
CA SER A 838 -12.36 -46.01 10.97
C SER A 838 -11.39 -46.76 10.04
N TYR A 839 -11.47 -48.09 9.94
CA TYR A 839 -10.60 -48.91 9.07
C TYR A 839 -10.54 -48.40 7.61
N SER A 840 -11.65 -47.92 7.05
CA SER A 840 -11.72 -47.35 5.69
C SER A 840 -11.45 -45.84 5.63
N ASP A 841 -11.17 -45.19 6.76
CA ASP A 841 -10.92 -43.75 6.90
C ASP A 841 -9.56 -43.52 7.59
N PRO A 842 -8.45 -43.71 6.85
CA PRO A 842 -7.11 -43.57 7.39
C PRO A 842 -6.81 -42.14 7.83
N GLN A 843 -7.54 -41.12 7.35
CA GLN A 843 -7.38 -39.74 7.80
C GLN A 843 -7.82 -39.59 9.26
N THR A 844 -8.96 -40.17 9.65
CA THR A 844 -9.41 -40.18 11.05
C THR A 844 -8.44 -40.95 11.94
N GLN A 845 -7.97 -42.12 11.49
CA GLN A 845 -6.99 -42.91 12.23
C GLN A 845 -5.68 -42.13 12.46
N THR A 846 -5.18 -41.45 11.42
CA THR A 846 -4.00 -40.59 11.51
C THR A 846 -4.23 -39.42 12.47
N SER A 847 -5.35 -38.71 12.40
CA SER A 847 -5.67 -37.62 13.36
C SER A 847 -5.74 -38.10 14.82
N ILE A 848 -6.19 -39.34 15.08
CA ILE A 848 -6.14 -39.94 16.42
C ILE A 848 -4.69 -40.09 16.87
N LEU A 849 -3.83 -40.69 16.03
CA LEU A 849 -2.42 -40.90 16.36
C LEU A 849 -1.69 -39.57 16.57
N GLU A 850 -1.92 -38.58 15.71
CA GLU A 850 -1.36 -37.24 15.85
C GLU A 850 -1.77 -36.59 17.17
N GLY A 851 -3.06 -36.60 17.53
CA GLY A 851 -3.54 -36.07 18.80
C GLY A 851 -2.91 -36.76 20.01
N LEU A 852 -2.69 -38.08 19.93
CA LEU A 852 -2.01 -38.84 20.99
C LEU A 852 -0.54 -38.45 21.13
N PHE A 853 0.19 -38.31 20.02
CA PHE A 853 1.60 -37.91 20.06
C PHE A 853 1.77 -36.44 20.50
N ASP A 854 0.91 -35.52 20.02
CA ASP A 854 0.97 -34.10 20.39
C ASP A 854 0.68 -33.84 21.88
N SER A 855 0.03 -34.78 22.56
CA SER A 855 -0.22 -34.68 24.01
C SER A 855 1.04 -34.71 24.87
N ASN A 856 2.19 -35.17 24.34
CA ASN A 856 3.47 -35.31 25.03
C ASN A 856 3.36 -36.06 26.38
N LYS A 857 2.56 -37.13 26.45
CA LYS A 857 2.45 -38.01 27.64
C LYS A 857 2.84 -39.44 27.27
N LYS A 858 3.68 -40.07 28.09
CA LYS A 858 4.17 -41.45 27.86
C LYS A 858 3.03 -42.46 27.67
N GLU A 859 2.01 -42.43 28.51
CA GLU A 859 0.83 -43.32 28.44
C GLU A 859 0.10 -43.23 27.08
N ASN A 860 0.08 -42.04 26.46
CA ASN A 860 -0.57 -41.83 25.17
C ASN A 860 0.26 -42.34 24.00
N TYR A 861 1.59 -42.37 24.13
CA TYR A 861 2.49 -42.99 23.17
C TYR A 861 2.37 -44.51 23.22
N ASP A 862 2.30 -45.08 24.42
CA ASP A 862 2.05 -46.51 24.62
C ASP A 862 0.69 -46.92 24.03
N LEU A 863 -0.34 -46.09 24.22
CA LEU A 863 -1.65 -46.26 23.61
C LEU A 863 -1.62 -46.19 22.07
N ALA A 864 -0.90 -45.22 21.50
CA ALA A 864 -0.78 -45.09 20.06
C ALA A 864 -0.13 -46.35 19.44
N LEU A 865 0.86 -46.93 20.11
CA LEU A 865 1.45 -48.22 19.71
C LEU A 865 0.46 -49.38 19.79
N ASP A 866 -0.32 -49.47 20.88
CA ASP A 866 -1.38 -50.49 21.06
C ASP A 866 -2.40 -50.43 19.91
N LEU A 867 -2.80 -49.21 19.52
CA LEU A 867 -3.71 -49.00 18.39
C LEU A 867 -3.09 -49.44 17.06
N MET A 868 -1.86 -48.98 16.78
CA MET A 868 -1.12 -49.34 15.55
C MET A 868 -0.82 -50.84 15.43
N GLU A 869 -0.70 -51.57 16.55
CA GLU A 869 -0.51 -53.03 16.56
C GLU A 869 -1.76 -53.78 16.13
N ARG A 870 -2.93 -53.22 16.45
CA ARG A 870 -4.20 -53.82 16.11
C ARG A 870 -4.68 -53.46 14.70
N ASP A 871 -4.49 -52.21 14.29
CA ASP A 871 -4.85 -51.74 12.96
C ASP A 871 -3.94 -50.57 12.56
N LEU A 872 -3.41 -50.57 11.34
CA LEU A 872 -2.34 -49.65 10.94
C LEU A 872 -2.78 -48.80 9.74
N PRO A 873 -2.91 -47.47 9.87
CA PRO A 873 -3.37 -46.62 8.77
C PRO A 873 -2.33 -46.54 7.65
N LEU A 874 -2.76 -46.46 6.38
CA LEU A 874 -1.85 -46.46 5.22
C LEU A 874 -1.82 -45.15 4.44
N ALA A 875 -2.55 -44.12 4.85
CA ALA A 875 -2.57 -42.82 4.15
C ALA A 875 -2.11 -41.67 5.06
N SER A 876 -1.27 -40.79 4.50
CA SER A 876 -0.79 -39.55 5.15
C SER A 876 -0.05 -39.73 6.48
N VAL A 877 0.56 -40.89 6.71
CA VAL A 877 1.19 -41.26 8.00
C VAL A 877 2.53 -40.57 8.29
N GLY A 878 3.15 -39.93 7.30
CA GLY A 878 4.42 -39.26 7.47
C GLY A 878 4.35 -38.13 8.51
N SER A 879 3.32 -37.28 8.45
CA SER A 879 3.17 -36.10 9.32
C SER A 879 3.24 -36.43 10.81
N ILE A 880 2.70 -37.59 11.20
CA ILE A 880 2.71 -38.16 12.55
C ILE A 880 4.12 -38.16 13.17
N PHE A 881 5.13 -38.50 12.36
CA PHE A 881 6.50 -38.68 12.83
C PHE A 881 7.36 -37.41 12.65
N TYR A 882 6.94 -36.46 11.79
CA TYR A 882 7.73 -35.28 11.41
C TYR A 882 7.59 -34.03 12.34
N ASN A 883 6.76 -34.05 13.39
CA ASN A 883 6.67 -32.92 14.33
C ASN A 883 7.81 -32.97 15.39
N TYR A 884 8.88 -32.15 15.26
CA TYR A 884 10.14 -32.28 16.03
C TYR A 884 10.48 -31.09 16.96
N TYR A 885 9.60 -30.10 17.11
CA TYR A 885 10.02 -28.74 17.50
C TYR A 885 10.15 -28.48 19.02
N THR A 886 9.96 -29.48 19.88
CA THR A 886 10.28 -29.37 21.33
C THR A 886 11.17 -30.52 21.77
N LYS A 887 12.17 -30.22 22.61
CA LYS A 887 13.15 -31.20 23.12
C LYS A 887 12.49 -32.35 23.88
N ASP A 888 11.39 -32.06 24.58
CA ASP A 888 10.59 -33.02 25.35
C ASP A 888 9.87 -34.06 24.46
N SER A 889 9.60 -33.73 23.19
CA SER A 889 8.93 -34.66 22.26
C SER A 889 9.85 -35.79 21.75
N LEU A 890 11.16 -35.54 21.60
CA LEU A 890 12.11 -36.52 21.06
C LEU A 890 12.43 -37.63 22.06
N GLU A 891 12.54 -37.31 23.36
CA GLU A 891 12.74 -38.29 24.42
C GLU A 891 11.55 -39.25 24.52
N LEU A 892 10.32 -38.73 24.45
CA LEU A 892 9.11 -39.55 24.44
C LEU A 892 9.01 -40.42 23.18
N LYS A 893 9.36 -39.87 22.01
CA LYS A 893 9.41 -40.62 20.75
C LYS A 893 10.46 -41.73 20.76
N ALA A 894 11.54 -41.57 21.54
CA ALA A 894 12.53 -42.63 21.72
C ALA A 894 11.91 -43.89 22.37
N ALA A 895 10.89 -43.75 23.22
CA ALA A 895 10.20 -44.87 23.85
C ALA A 895 9.42 -45.75 22.86
N LEU A 896 9.13 -45.26 21.65
CA LEU A 896 8.47 -46.04 20.61
C LEU A 896 9.34 -47.20 20.09
N TYR A 897 10.66 -47.08 20.27
CA TYR A 897 11.63 -48.05 19.81
C TYR A 897 11.97 -49.06 20.92
N PRO A 898 12.19 -50.33 20.56
CA PRO A 898 12.27 -50.86 19.20
C PRO A 898 10.95 -51.38 18.63
N LYS A 899 9.83 -51.28 19.35
CA LYS A 899 8.54 -51.87 18.96
C LYS A 899 8.07 -51.36 17.59
N ILE A 900 8.07 -50.05 17.40
CA ILE A 900 7.55 -49.41 16.18
C ILE A 900 8.31 -49.81 14.90
N LEU A 901 9.56 -50.29 15.02
CA LEU A 901 10.34 -50.74 13.87
C LEU A 901 9.74 -51.98 13.17
N GLN A 902 8.81 -52.71 13.78
CA GLN A 902 8.15 -53.82 13.09
C GLN A 902 7.39 -53.36 11.84
N TYR A 903 6.92 -52.11 11.82
CA TYR A 903 6.20 -51.52 10.68
C TYR A 903 7.13 -50.95 9.61
N SER A 904 8.45 -50.99 9.80
CA SER A 904 9.41 -50.49 8.81
C SER A 904 9.43 -51.33 7.51
N THR A 905 8.77 -52.48 7.49
CA THR A 905 8.56 -53.28 6.27
C THR A 905 7.51 -52.67 5.34
N ILE A 906 6.68 -51.74 5.85
CA ILE A 906 5.59 -51.06 5.13
C ILE A 906 6.14 -49.76 4.54
N ASN A 907 5.88 -49.53 3.26
CA ASN A 907 6.53 -48.46 2.49
C ASN A 907 6.25 -47.07 3.07
N GLU A 908 5.01 -46.81 3.48
CA GLU A 908 4.57 -45.52 4.01
C GLU A 908 5.19 -45.17 5.37
N TYR A 909 5.65 -46.19 6.12
CA TYR A 909 6.25 -46.04 7.46
C TYR A 909 7.77 -46.14 7.48
N LYS A 910 8.35 -46.89 6.55
CA LYS A 910 9.78 -47.23 6.53
C LYS A 910 10.66 -46.01 6.75
N GLN A 911 10.55 -45.02 5.89
CA GLN A 911 11.43 -43.86 5.91
C GLN A 911 11.17 -42.92 7.10
N PRO A 912 9.92 -42.51 7.41
CA PRO A 912 9.66 -41.70 8.61
C PRO A 912 10.18 -42.33 9.90
N LEU A 913 10.08 -43.66 10.05
CA LEU A 913 10.58 -44.38 11.21
C LEU A 913 12.11 -44.44 11.23
N TYR A 914 12.77 -44.72 10.11
CA TYR A 914 14.23 -44.73 10.08
C TYR A 914 14.83 -43.33 10.32
N ASP A 915 14.22 -42.27 9.77
CA ASP A 915 14.62 -40.89 10.01
C ASP A 915 14.48 -40.52 11.49
N LEU A 916 13.35 -40.86 12.11
CA LEU A 916 13.13 -40.64 13.53
C LEU A 916 14.13 -41.46 14.36
N LEU A 917 14.37 -42.73 14.04
CA LEU A 917 15.36 -43.59 14.72
C LEU A 917 16.76 -42.98 14.67
N ALA A 918 17.18 -42.47 13.51
CA ALA A 918 18.47 -41.81 13.34
C ALA A 918 18.58 -40.56 14.23
N LYS A 919 17.53 -39.73 14.29
CA LYS A 919 17.49 -38.53 15.13
C LYS A 919 17.55 -38.85 16.63
N VAL A 920 16.75 -39.80 17.12
CA VAL A 920 16.75 -40.18 18.55
C VAL A 920 18.05 -40.88 18.95
N LYS A 921 18.69 -41.62 18.04
CA LYS A 921 20.03 -42.19 18.22
C LYS A 921 21.09 -41.08 18.32
N ASP A 922 21.10 -40.13 17.39
CA ASP A 922 22.09 -39.04 17.35
C ASP A 922 21.93 -38.11 18.57
N SER A 923 20.71 -37.98 19.10
CA SER A 923 20.42 -37.26 20.36
C SER A 923 20.86 -38.01 21.63
N GLY A 924 21.27 -39.29 21.51
CA GLY A 924 21.71 -40.12 22.63
C GLY A 924 20.61 -40.80 23.44
N TYR A 925 19.33 -40.63 23.08
CA TYR A 925 18.19 -41.24 23.77
C TYR A 925 18.10 -42.76 23.54
N ILE A 926 18.66 -43.25 22.42
CA ILE A 926 18.66 -44.68 22.07
C ILE A 926 20.09 -45.17 21.80
N LYS A 927 20.42 -46.35 22.34
CA LYS A 927 21.67 -47.06 22.05
C LYS A 927 21.50 -48.08 20.92
N THR A 928 22.58 -48.40 20.20
CA THR A 928 22.63 -49.42 19.13
C THR A 928 21.99 -50.76 19.51
N LYS A 929 22.13 -51.19 20.77
CA LYS A 929 21.55 -52.45 21.27
C LYS A 929 20.03 -52.51 21.06
N THR A 930 19.34 -51.36 21.08
CA THR A 930 17.88 -51.25 20.99
C THR A 930 17.34 -51.77 19.66
N TYR A 931 17.98 -51.42 18.54
CA TYR A 931 17.52 -51.80 17.19
C TYR A 931 18.33 -52.96 16.59
N ASN A 932 19.19 -53.62 17.37
CA ASN A 932 20.08 -54.68 16.91
C ASN A 932 19.35 -55.88 16.28
N ARG A 933 18.13 -56.18 16.73
CA ARG A 933 17.29 -57.24 16.14
C ARG A 933 16.91 -56.96 14.67
N TYR A 934 16.87 -55.69 14.27
CA TYR A 934 16.57 -55.26 12.90
C TYR A 934 17.82 -55.00 12.05
N LYS A 935 19.02 -55.30 12.57
CA LYS A 935 20.29 -55.05 11.87
C LYS A 935 20.31 -55.60 10.44
N ASN A 936 19.94 -56.87 10.26
CA ASN A 936 19.98 -57.50 8.94
C ASN A 936 18.98 -56.86 7.97
N GLN A 937 17.81 -56.46 8.48
CA GLN A 937 16.81 -55.73 7.70
C GLN A 937 17.37 -54.36 7.28
N LEU A 938 17.88 -53.57 8.22
CA LEU A 938 18.50 -52.26 7.93
C LEU A 938 19.63 -52.36 6.91
N ILE A 939 20.50 -53.38 7.03
CA ILE A 939 21.59 -53.62 6.07
C ILE A 939 21.04 -54.01 4.69
N ASN A 940 20.00 -54.85 4.63
CA ASN A 940 19.40 -55.26 3.36
C ASN A 940 18.66 -54.10 2.68
N ASP A 941 17.85 -53.35 3.44
CA ASP A 941 17.17 -52.14 2.98
C ASP A 941 18.20 -51.12 2.47
N GLY A 942 19.26 -50.87 3.24
CA GLY A 942 20.35 -49.99 2.81
C GLY A 942 21.03 -50.49 1.52
N LYS A 943 21.25 -51.80 1.36
CA LYS A 943 21.81 -52.35 0.11
C LYS A 943 20.86 -52.22 -1.08
N ILE A 944 19.55 -52.32 -0.84
CA ILE A 944 18.52 -52.06 -1.85
C ILE A 944 18.60 -50.59 -2.27
N GLU A 945 18.72 -49.66 -1.32
CA GLU A 945 18.88 -48.24 -1.64
C GLU A 945 20.19 -47.93 -2.36
N VAL A 946 21.31 -48.57 -2.00
CA VAL A 946 22.56 -48.47 -2.79
C VAL A 946 22.33 -48.94 -4.23
N LYS A 947 21.66 -50.08 -4.42
CA LYS A 947 21.34 -50.57 -5.78
C LYS A 947 20.43 -49.62 -6.54
N ARG A 948 19.40 -49.06 -5.88
CA ARG A 948 18.48 -48.08 -6.49
C ARG A 948 19.24 -46.83 -6.90
N SER A 949 20.09 -46.29 -6.02
CA SER A 949 20.95 -45.14 -6.29
C SER A 949 21.89 -45.36 -7.48
N LEU A 950 22.42 -46.58 -7.66
CA LEU A 950 23.28 -46.93 -8.81
C LEU A 950 22.54 -47.13 -10.14
N SER A 951 21.21 -47.31 -10.13
CA SER A 951 20.45 -47.80 -11.30
C SER A 951 19.94 -46.71 -12.27
N ASN A 952 20.29 -45.44 -12.10
CA ASN A 952 19.97 -44.28 -12.97
C ASN A 952 18.48 -44.04 -13.34
N ASP A 953 17.53 -44.85 -12.88
CA ASP A 953 16.09 -44.73 -13.15
C ASP A 953 15.38 -43.79 -12.15
N THR A 954 16.01 -42.64 -11.89
CA THR A 954 15.74 -41.75 -10.75
C THR A 954 14.43 -40.96 -10.88
N TYR A 955 13.81 -40.92 -12.07
CA TYR A 955 12.59 -40.13 -12.32
C TYR A 955 11.29 -40.78 -11.79
N LYS A 956 11.24 -42.10 -11.60
CA LYS A 956 10.02 -42.80 -11.17
C LYS A 956 9.84 -42.97 -9.66
N TYR A 957 10.88 -42.72 -8.85
CA TYR A 957 10.87 -43.03 -7.41
C TYR A 957 10.91 -41.80 -6.48
N ARG A 958 10.83 -40.57 -7.02
CA ARG A 958 10.86 -39.31 -6.25
C ARG A 958 9.71 -39.11 -5.25
N THR A 959 8.73 -40.01 -5.18
CA THR A 959 7.55 -39.88 -4.31
C THR A 959 7.83 -40.24 -2.84
N TYR A 960 8.95 -40.92 -2.55
CA TYR A 960 9.39 -41.23 -1.18
C TYR A 960 10.87 -40.86 -1.07
N SER A 961 11.18 -39.86 -0.26
CA SER A 961 12.55 -39.36 -0.02
C SER A 961 13.34 -40.37 0.83
N ASP A 962 13.74 -41.49 0.25
CA ASP A 962 14.60 -42.48 0.93
C ASP A 962 16.04 -41.93 1.03
N ASP A 963 16.37 -41.32 2.18
CA ASP A 963 17.69 -40.75 2.43
C ASP A 963 18.71 -41.85 2.78
N LEU A 964 19.58 -42.20 1.84
CA LEU A 964 20.66 -43.18 2.04
C LEU A 964 21.57 -42.79 3.23
N SER A 965 21.64 -41.51 3.60
CA SER A 965 22.36 -41.02 4.78
C SER A 965 21.80 -41.56 6.09
N THR A 966 20.48 -41.75 6.19
CA THR A 966 19.80 -42.36 7.34
C THR A 966 20.30 -43.78 7.55
N TYR A 967 20.39 -44.58 6.47
CA TYR A 967 20.91 -45.94 6.53
C TYR A 967 22.39 -45.98 6.92
N VAL A 968 23.22 -45.10 6.33
CA VAL A 968 24.63 -44.96 6.70
C VAL A 968 24.78 -44.75 8.20
N ASN A 969 23.97 -43.87 8.80
CA ASN A 969 24.02 -43.59 10.22
C ASN A 969 23.63 -44.80 11.10
N LEU A 970 22.57 -45.51 10.71
CA LEU A 970 22.03 -46.63 11.49
C LEU A 970 22.89 -47.90 11.39
N ILE A 971 23.50 -48.15 10.23
CA ILE A 971 24.33 -49.33 9.93
C ILE A 971 25.77 -49.17 10.44
N PHE A 972 26.30 -47.94 10.53
CA PHE A 972 27.70 -47.68 10.93
C PHE A 972 28.21 -48.39 12.20
N PRO A 973 27.40 -48.58 13.27
CA PRO A 973 27.83 -49.36 14.43
C PRO A 973 28.25 -50.81 14.10
N TYR A 974 27.75 -51.38 13.00
CA TYR A 974 28.03 -52.76 12.56
C TYR A 974 29.11 -52.86 11.50
N ARG A 975 29.76 -51.75 11.12
CA ARG A 975 30.71 -51.65 9.99
C ARG A 975 31.85 -52.68 9.94
N LYS A 976 32.20 -53.31 11.08
CA LYS A 976 33.22 -54.36 11.17
C LYS A 976 32.72 -55.75 10.78
N GLU A 977 31.40 -55.94 10.71
CA GLU A 977 30.77 -57.20 10.28
C GLU A 977 30.80 -57.32 8.74
N ARG A 978 30.95 -58.55 8.22
CA ARG A 978 31.07 -58.81 6.78
C ARG A 978 29.90 -58.23 5.96
N SER A 979 28.67 -58.35 6.44
CA SER A 979 27.46 -57.91 5.73
C SER A 979 27.34 -56.39 5.65
N ALA A 980 27.70 -55.67 6.71
CA ALA A 980 27.74 -54.21 6.77
C ALA A 980 28.95 -53.63 6.03
N LYS A 981 30.11 -54.32 6.07
CA LYS A 981 31.30 -53.95 5.30
C LYS A 981 30.99 -53.95 3.80
N ASP A 982 30.33 -55.00 3.30
CA ASP A 982 29.85 -55.08 1.90
C ASP A 982 28.88 -53.93 1.54
N PHE A 983 28.05 -53.47 2.48
CA PHE A 983 27.22 -52.29 2.27
C PHE A 983 28.07 -51.03 2.07
N PHE A 984 29.01 -50.74 2.98
CA PHE A 984 29.87 -49.54 2.87
C PHE A 984 30.80 -49.59 1.65
N GLU A 985 31.37 -50.74 1.31
CA GLU A 985 32.21 -50.90 0.11
C GLU A 985 31.43 -50.62 -1.18
N LYS A 986 30.19 -51.12 -1.29
CA LYS A 986 29.32 -50.85 -2.45
C LYS A 986 28.79 -49.42 -2.45
N MET A 987 28.49 -48.87 -1.27
CA MET A 987 28.00 -47.50 -1.12
C MET A 987 29.00 -46.47 -1.65
N LEU A 988 30.32 -46.71 -1.57
CA LEU A 988 31.32 -45.81 -2.16
C LEU A 988 31.16 -45.57 -3.67
N ASN A 989 30.44 -46.45 -4.37
CA ASN A 989 30.17 -46.31 -5.81
C ASN A 989 28.95 -45.43 -6.13
N VAL A 990 28.14 -45.04 -5.14
CA VAL A 990 26.96 -44.16 -5.35
C VAL A 990 27.37 -42.69 -5.51
N GLU A 991 26.47 -41.88 -6.08
CA GLU A 991 26.64 -40.41 -6.20
C GLU A 991 25.83 -39.62 -5.14
N ASP A 992 25.23 -40.31 -4.17
CA ASP A 992 24.50 -39.69 -3.06
C ASP A 992 25.47 -38.97 -2.09
N LYS A 993 25.53 -37.64 -2.23
CA LYS A 993 26.40 -36.77 -1.43
C LYS A 993 26.10 -36.86 0.07
N SER A 994 24.82 -36.99 0.46
CA SER A 994 24.38 -37.07 1.86
C SER A 994 24.95 -38.29 2.55
N ALA A 995 24.81 -39.45 1.92
CA ALA A 995 25.33 -40.71 2.41
C ALA A 995 26.86 -40.71 2.52
N LEU A 996 27.55 -40.26 1.48
CA LEU A 996 29.01 -40.22 1.42
C LEU A 996 29.58 -39.32 2.53
N VAL A 997 29.04 -38.10 2.68
CA VAL A 997 29.49 -37.18 3.73
C VAL A 997 29.17 -37.72 5.12
N LYS A 998 27.98 -38.26 5.36
CA LYS A 998 27.64 -38.86 6.66
C LYS A 998 28.63 -39.98 7.02
N TYR A 999 29.03 -40.81 6.06
CA TYR A 999 30.02 -41.85 6.28
C TYR A 999 31.39 -41.28 6.63
N TYR A 1000 31.84 -40.24 5.92
CA TYR A 1000 33.08 -39.52 6.22
C TYR A 1000 33.09 -38.97 7.65
N ILE A 1001 32.02 -38.30 8.08
CA ILE A 1001 31.87 -37.75 9.44
C ILE A 1001 31.98 -38.85 10.48
N LEU A 1002 31.30 -39.98 10.26
CA LEU A 1002 31.29 -41.09 11.21
C LEU A 1002 32.67 -41.76 11.33
N LEU A 1003 33.39 -41.96 10.22
CA LEU A 1003 34.78 -42.46 10.23
C LEU A 1003 35.70 -41.50 11.00
N THR A 1004 35.59 -40.20 10.72
CA THR A 1004 36.38 -39.14 11.37
C THR A 1004 36.13 -39.12 12.88
N LYS A 1005 34.86 -39.14 13.31
CA LYS A 1005 34.46 -39.18 14.72
C LYS A 1005 35.02 -40.39 15.46
N ASN A 1006 35.18 -41.53 14.77
CA ASN A 1006 35.70 -42.77 15.34
C ASN A 1006 37.22 -42.94 15.16
N LYS A 1007 37.92 -41.94 14.59
CA LYS A 1007 39.37 -41.98 14.29
C LYS A 1007 39.77 -43.15 13.39
N GLU A 1008 38.89 -43.52 12.45
CA GLU A 1008 39.14 -44.59 11.48
C GLU A 1008 39.72 -44.04 10.17
N ALA A 1009 40.43 -44.90 9.42
CA ALA A 1009 41.01 -44.52 8.15
C ALA A 1009 39.91 -44.24 7.10
N ILE A 1010 40.03 -43.12 6.40
CA ILE A 1010 39.08 -42.70 5.36
C ILE A 1010 39.51 -43.33 4.03
N PRO A 1011 38.64 -44.13 3.36
CA PRO A 1011 38.96 -44.77 2.08
C PRO A 1011 39.38 -43.75 1.01
N SER A 1012 40.33 -44.12 0.13
CA SER A 1012 40.83 -43.24 -0.93
C SER A 1012 39.73 -42.79 -1.90
N SER A 1013 38.84 -43.70 -2.33
CA SER A 1013 37.70 -43.38 -3.20
C SER A 1013 36.72 -42.40 -2.55
N LEU A 1014 36.57 -42.42 -1.23
CA LEU A 1014 35.75 -41.44 -0.51
C LEU A 1014 36.41 -40.06 -0.46
N LYS A 1015 37.74 -40.00 -0.37
CA LYS A 1015 38.50 -38.74 -0.43
C LYS A 1015 38.44 -38.15 -1.83
N GLU A 1016 38.60 -38.96 -2.86
CA GLU A 1016 38.49 -38.55 -4.27
C GLU A 1016 37.11 -37.90 -4.52
N LYS A 1017 36.02 -38.58 -4.13
CA LYS A 1017 34.65 -38.09 -4.31
C LYS A 1017 34.26 -36.84 -3.50
N LEU A 1018 34.87 -36.59 -2.34
CA LEU A 1018 34.43 -35.50 -1.44
C LEU A 1018 35.45 -34.38 -1.23
N ILE A 1019 36.75 -34.69 -1.31
CA ILE A 1019 37.84 -33.73 -1.12
C ILE A 1019 38.38 -33.28 -2.47
N GLU A 1020 38.57 -34.20 -3.42
CA GLU A 1020 39.17 -33.85 -4.72
C GLU A 1020 38.13 -33.26 -5.69
N ASP A 1021 36.89 -33.77 -5.69
CA ASP A 1021 35.75 -33.19 -6.41
C ASP A 1021 35.30 -31.86 -5.80
N GLU A 1022 35.49 -30.77 -6.55
CA GLU A 1022 35.12 -29.43 -6.14
C GLU A 1022 33.63 -29.26 -5.87
N ASP A 1023 32.74 -30.01 -6.53
CA ASP A 1023 31.29 -29.84 -6.38
C ASP A 1023 30.75 -30.39 -5.05
N ASN A 1024 31.56 -31.18 -4.35
CA ASN A 1024 31.19 -31.87 -3.12
C ASN A 1024 31.89 -31.30 -1.87
N GLN A 1025 32.92 -30.48 -2.04
CA GLN A 1025 33.71 -29.91 -0.96
C GLN A 1025 32.88 -29.11 0.04
N TYR A 1026 31.92 -28.29 -0.43
CA TYR A 1026 31.10 -27.48 0.47
C TYR A 1026 30.29 -28.35 1.44
N TYR A 1027 29.70 -29.41 0.88
CA TYR A 1027 28.80 -30.29 1.59
C TYR A 1027 29.53 -31.08 2.68
N LEU A 1028 30.78 -31.49 2.42
CA LEU A 1028 31.66 -32.10 3.42
C LEU A 1028 32.08 -31.10 4.52
N LEU A 1029 32.51 -29.89 4.14
CA LEU A 1029 33.07 -28.91 5.07
C LEU A 1029 32.01 -28.37 6.04
N GLU A 1030 30.80 -28.07 5.58
CA GLU A 1030 29.67 -27.67 6.43
C GLU A 1030 29.34 -28.78 7.44
N ALA A 1031 29.22 -30.02 6.98
CA ALA A 1031 28.94 -31.16 7.86
C ALA A 1031 30.05 -31.41 8.92
N LEU A 1032 31.31 -31.13 8.58
CA LEU A 1032 32.44 -31.22 9.50
C LEU A 1032 32.42 -30.13 10.57
N GLU A 1033 32.00 -28.90 10.22
CA GLU A 1033 31.86 -27.81 11.19
C GLU A 1033 30.66 -28.06 12.12
N ASP A 1034 29.51 -28.48 11.58
CA ASP A 1034 28.32 -28.85 12.35
C ASP A 1034 28.62 -29.97 13.37
N ALA A 1035 29.42 -30.95 12.96
CA ALA A 1035 29.89 -32.03 13.82
C ALA A 1035 31.01 -31.61 14.80
N LYS A 1036 31.50 -30.35 14.73
CA LYS A 1036 32.65 -29.81 15.48
C LYS A 1036 33.95 -30.59 15.26
N LEU A 1037 34.10 -31.21 14.09
CA LEU A 1037 35.26 -32.02 13.71
C LEU A 1037 36.24 -31.27 12.81
N LEU A 1038 35.81 -30.21 12.09
CA LEU A 1038 36.65 -29.50 11.14
C LEU A 1038 37.99 -29.04 11.75
N LYS A 1039 37.96 -28.46 12.96
CA LYS A 1039 39.15 -28.00 13.70
C LYS A 1039 40.09 -29.12 14.18
N THR A 1040 39.60 -30.37 14.20
CA THR A 1040 40.39 -31.54 14.65
C THR A 1040 41.24 -32.15 13.53
N ILE A 1041 40.97 -31.78 12.28
CA ILE A 1041 41.66 -32.28 11.10
C ILE A 1041 42.87 -31.39 10.80
N LYS A 1042 44.06 -31.99 10.67
CA LYS A 1042 45.33 -31.25 10.50
C LYS A 1042 45.42 -30.47 9.18
N SER A 1043 44.93 -31.03 8.08
CA SER A 1043 44.77 -30.36 6.78
C SER A 1043 43.88 -31.19 5.86
N LEU A 1044 43.00 -30.54 5.11
CA LEU A 1044 42.22 -31.13 4.01
C LEU A 1044 42.71 -30.67 2.62
N ASN A 1045 43.71 -29.79 2.55
CA ASN A 1045 44.19 -29.16 1.30
C ASN A 1045 43.09 -28.45 0.48
N ILE A 1046 42.03 -27.97 1.13
CA ILE A 1046 40.98 -27.14 0.52
C ILE A 1046 41.22 -25.69 0.92
N SER A 1047 41.37 -24.79 -0.06
CA SER A 1047 41.51 -23.35 0.20
C SER A 1047 40.14 -22.68 0.37
N GLN A 1048 40.10 -21.52 1.02
CA GLN A 1048 38.86 -20.73 1.16
C GLN A 1048 38.22 -20.42 -0.21
N GLN A 1049 39.04 -20.20 -1.26
CA GLN A 1049 38.54 -19.92 -2.62
C GLN A 1049 37.89 -21.15 -3.26
N ARG A 1050 38.45 -22.35 -3.06
CA ARG A 1050 37.85 -23.60 -3.57
C ARG A 1050 36.52 -23.88 -2.87
N TYR A 1051 36.47 -23.72 -1.55
CA TYR A 1051 35.23 -23.82 -0.79
C TYR A 1051 34.18 -22.78 -1.25
N ALA A 1052 34.59 -21.52 -1.44
CA ALA A 1052 33.72 -20.45 -1.93
C ALA A 1052 33.06 -20.81 -3.27
N LYS A 1053 33.86 -21.30 -4.23
CA LYS A 1053 33.37 -21.76 -5.53
C LYS A 1053 32.38 -22.92 -5.37
N SER A 1054 32.77 -23.95 -4.61
CA SER A 1054 31.92 -25.13 -4.33
C SER A 1054 30.57 -24.75 -3.75
N LYS A 1055 30.56 -23.91 -2.71
CA LYS A 1055 29.34 -23.45 -2.04
C LYS A 1055 28.46 -22.62 -2.97
N LEU A 1056 29.07 -21.72 -3.74
CA LEU A 1056 28.36 -20.88 -4.71
C LEU A 1056 27.66 -21.72 -5.79
N LEU A 1057 28.38 -22.65 -6.41
CA LEU A 1057 27.82 -23.50 -7.48
C LEU A 1057 26.73 -24.45 -6.97
N SER A 1058 26.70 -24.76 -5.68
CA SER A 1058 25.61 -25.55 -5.10
C SER A 1058 24.24 -24.87 -5.14
N GLN A 1059 24.21 -23.54 -5.31
CA GLN A 1059 23.00 -22.73 -5.36
C GLN A 1059 22.80 -22.05 -6.71
N ALA A 1060 23.89 -21.77 -7.43
CA ALA A 1060 23.83 -21.17 -8.75
C ALA A 1060 23.13 -22.09 -9.76
N ASN A 1061 22.35 -21.49 -10.66
CA ASN A 1061 21.83 -22.15 -11.84
C ASN A 1061 23.01 -22.37 -12.81
N TYR A 1062 23.70 -23.50 -12.69
CA TYR A 1062 24.94 -23.83 -13.41
C TYR A 1062 24.86 -25.25 -13.95
N GLU A 1063 25.06 -25.43 -15.26
CA GLU A 1063 25.15 -26.74 -15.90
C GLU A 1063 26.61 -27.07 -16.22
N LYS A 1064 27.20 -28.05 -15.51
CA LYS A 1064 28.63 -28.39 -15.62
C LYS A 1064 29.07 -28.77 -17.04
N GLU A 1065 28.16 -29.32 -17.82
CA GLU A 1065 28.41 -29.77 -19.20
C GLU A 1065 28.35 -28.62 -20.23
N LYS A 1066 27.73 -27.48 -19.90
CA LYS A 1066 27.48 -26.37 -20.85
C LYS A 1066 28.13 -25.05 -20.46
N ASP A 1067 28.22 -24.78 -19.17
CA ASP A 1067 28.61 -23.49 -18.64
C ASP A 1067 30.07 -23.51 -18.16
N SER A 1068 30.75 -22.36 -18.24
CA SER A 1068 32.10 -22.20 -17.68
C SER A 1068 32.12 -21.21 -16.52
N VAL A 1069 32.87 -21.54 -15.46
CA VAL A 1069 33.01 -20.72 -14.25
C VAL A 1069 34.43 -20.18 -14.16
N THR A 1070 34.56 -18.86 -14.14
CA THR A 1070 35.83 -18.16 -14.03
C THR A 1070 35.92 -17.41 -12.71
N PHE A 1071 36.97 -17.61 -11.94
CA PHE A 1071 37.26 -16.75 -10.78
C PHE A 1071 37.79 -15.41 -11.27
N LEU A 1072 37.15 -14.32 -10.86
CA LEU A 1072 37.54 -12.97 -11.26
C LEU A 1072 38.53 -12.37 -10.28
N MET A 1073 38.11 -12.22 -9.02
CA MET A 1073 38.92 -11.59 -7.98
C MET A 1073 38.35 -11.81 -6.58
N LYS A 1074 39.12 -11.42 -5.56
CA LYS A 1074 38.62 -11.26 -4.19
C LYS A 1074 38.82 -9.82 -3.71
N ARG A 1075 37.87 -9.29 -2.95
CA ARG A 1075 37.91 -7.92 -2.42
C ARG A 1075 37.61 -7.90 -0.92
N ASN A 1076 38.44 -7.19 -0.18
CA ASN A 1076 38.20 -6.97 1.25
C ASN A 1076 37.19 -5.83 1.42
N PHE A 1077 36.29 -5.96 2.37
CA PHE A 1077 35.38 -4.90 2.77
C PHE A 1077 35.13 -4.97 4.28
N LYS A 1078 34.52 -3.92 4.82
CA LYS A 1078 34.14 -3.87 6.23
C LYS A 1078 32.62 -3.79 6.31
N THR A 1079 32.00 -4.68 7.09
CA THR A 1079 30.55 -4.66 7.30
C THR A 1079 30.11 -3.37 7.99
N ASP A 1080 28.83 -3.02 7.93
CA ASP A 1080 28.28 -1.87 8.66
C ASP A 1080 28.57 -1.92 10.17
N LYS A 1081 28.59 -3.13 10.75
CA LYS A 1081 28.96 -3.44 12.15
C LYS A 1081 30.47 -3.48 12.42
N GLY A 1082 31.30 -3.08 11.46
CA GLY A 1082 32.75 -2.96 11.64
C GLY A 1082 33.55 -4.27 11.61
N LYS A 1083 32.97 -5.38 11.12
CA LYS A 1083 33.69 -6.65 10.95
C LYS A 1083 34.46 -6.67 9.63
N ASP A 1084 35.68 -7.17 9.64
CA ASP A 1084 36.45 -7.35 8.40
C ASP A 1084 35.94 -8.57 7.64
N ALA A 1085 35.65 -8.39 6.36
CA ALA A 1085 35.12 -9.43 5.48
C ALA A 1085 35.90 -9.47 4.16
N VAL A 1086 35.71 -10.57 3.42
CA VAL A 1086 36.25 -10.75 2.07
C VAL A 1086 35.17 -11.35 1.18
N MET A 1087 35.02 -10.79 -0.01
CA MET A 1087 34.11 -11.26 -1.05
C MET A 1087 34.92 -11.87 -2.20
N TYR A 1088 34.44 -12.98 -2.75
CA TYR A 1088 34.98 -13.67 -3.90
C TYR A 1088 33.99 -13.52 -5.05
N PHE A 1089 34.46 -13.05 -6.21
CA PHE A 1089 33.67 -12.85 -7.42
C PHE A 1089 33.98 -13.93 -8.45
N PHE A 1090 32.92 -14.45 -9.07
CA PHE A 1090 32.97 -15.46 -10.11
C PHE A 1090 32.11 -15.01 -11.28
N LYS A 1091 32.54 -15.31 -12.50
CA LYS A 1091 31.74 -15.17 -13.72
C LYS A 1091 31.28 -16.55 -14.16
N ILE A 1092 30.01 -16.70 -14.46
CA ILE A 1092 29.46 -17.87 -15.13
C ILE A 1092 29.06 -17.45 -16.53
N ASP A 1093 29.75 -18.00 -17.53
CA ASP A 1093 29.40 -17.83 -18.94
C ASP A 1093 28.34 -18.88 -19.27
N LYS A 1094 27.11 -18.41 -19.45
CA LYS A 1094 25.97 -19.26 -19.78
C LYS A 1094 25.77 -19.35 -21.27
N ASN A 1095 25.46 -20.54 -21.75
CA ASN A 1095 25.07 -20.77 -23.14
C ASN A 1095 23.64 -21.33 -23.18
N ASP A 1096 22.68 -20.43 -23.34
CA ASP A 1096 21.25 -20.78 -23.41
C ASP A 1096 20.82 -20.92 -24.88
N ASP A 1097 20.12 -22.01 -25.19
CA ASP A 1097 19.68 -22.34 -26.55
C ASP A 1097 18.68 -21.32 -27.14
N TYR A 1098 18.01 -20.52 -26.29
CA TYR A 1098 17.04 -19.48 -26.67
C TYR A 1098 17.56 -18.05 -26.52
N SER A 1099 18.26 -17.73 -25.42
CA SER A 1099 18.72 -16.35 -25.15
C SER A 1099 20.17 -16.06 -25.58
N GLY A 1100 20.89 -17.07 -26.08
CA GLY A 1100 22.29 -16.94 -26.49
C GLY A 1100 23.27 -16.89 -25.31
N LYS A 1101 24.50 -16.44 -25.59
CA LYS A 1101 25.55 -16.34 -24.56
C LYS A 1101 25.29 -15.17 -23.63
N SER A 1102 25.35 -15.40 -22.33
CA SER A 1102 25.25 -14.35 -21.32
C SER A 1102 26.34 -14.50 -20.25
N GLU A 1103 26.87 -13.37 -19.78
CA GLU A 1103 27.84 -13.34 -18.70
C GLU A 1103 27.13 -12.98 -17.39
N ILE A 1104 27.17 -13.90 -16.43
CA ILE A 1104 26.49 -13.74 -15.15
C ILE A 1104 27.53 -13.59 -14.04
N LEU A 1105 27.42 -12.50 -13.28
CA LEU A 1105 28.24 -12.24 -12.12
C LEU A 1105 27.64 -12.90 -10.87
N HIS A 1106 28.47 -13.68 -10.19
CA HIS A 1106 28.15 -14.34 -8.94
C HIS A 1106 29.17 -13.99 -7.86
N TYR A 1107 28.75 -14.04 -6.60
CA TYR A 1107 29.62 -13.70 -5.48
C TYR A 1107 29.28 -14.50 -4.23
N ILE A 1108 30.28 -14.63 -3.36
CA ILE A 1108 30.14 -15.17 -2.01
C ILE A 1108 31.15 -14.50 -1.09
N SER A 1109 30.76 -14.18 0.13
CA SER A 1109 31.59 -13.47 1.09
C SER A 1109 31.65 -14.15 2.45
N PHE A 1110 32.70 -13.86 3.21
CA PHE A 1110 32.98 -14.44 4.53
C PHE A 1110 33.48 -13.39 5.49
N ILE A 1111 33.09 -13.49 6.77
CA ILE A 1111 33.74 -12.74 7.84
C ILE A 1111 35.13 -13.34 8.07
N LYS A 1112 36.16 -12.49 8.12
CA LYS A 1112 37.53 -12.95 8.33
C LYS A 1112 37.68 -13.55 9.74
N PRO A 1113 38.27 -14.76 9.85
CA PRO A 1113 38.56 -15.36 11.14
C PRO A 1113 39.70 -14.61 11.83
N LYS A 1114 39.82 -14.77 13.16
CA LYS A 1114 40.97 -14.23 13.93
C LYS A 1114 42.30 -14.88 13.49
N ASP A 1115 42.27 -16.17 13.15
CA ASP A 1115 43.41 -16.89 12.56
C ASP A 1115 43.25 -16.94 11.04
N PRO A 1116 44.12 -16.25 10.25
CA PRO A 1116 44.05 -16.24 8.79
C PRO A 1116 44.19 -17.62 8.11
N LYS A 1117 44.69 -18.63 8.83
CA LYS A 1117 44.83 -20.00 8.31
C LYS A 1117 43.57 -20.85 8.53
N GLN A 1118 42.60 -20.36 9.30
CA GLN A 1118 41.34 -21.06 9.56
C GLN A 1118 40.39 -20.94 8.35
N LEU A 1119 39.85 -22.07 7.90
CA LEU A 1119 38.77 -22.10 6.91
C LEU A 1119 37.45 -21.68 7.56
N VAL A 1120 36.68 -20.82 6.89
CA VAL A 1120 35.36 -20.36 7.35
C VAL A 1120 34.30 -20.95 6.45
N VAL A 1121 33.37 -21.72 7.02
CA VAL A 1121 32.26 -22.32 6.26
C VAL A 1121 31.04 -21.42 6.20
N ASP A 1122 30.77 -20.68 7.28
CA ASP A 1122 29.62 -19.76 7.35
C ASP A 1122 29.85 -18.57 6.42
N PHE A 1123 29.12 -18.54 5.31
CA PHE A 1123 29.13 -17.39 4.42
C PHE A 1123 28.42 -16.21 5.09
N TYR A 1124 28.96 -15.03 4.85
CA TYR A 1124 28.33 -13.77 5.27
C TYR A 1124 27.26 -13.35 4.27
N ASP A 1125 27.52 -13.41 2.97
CA ASP A 1125 26.55 -13.05 1.94
C ASP A 1125 26.84 -13.83 0.66
N ILE A 1126 25.82 -14.14 -0.14
CA ILE A 1126 25.94 -14.96 -1.35
C ILE A 1126 24.92 -14.50 -2.40
N SER A 1127 25.32 -14.49 -3.67
CA SER A 1127 24.41 -14.16 -4.77
C SER A 1127 23.26 -15.15 -4.88
N GLU A 1128 22.08 -14.66 -5.31
CA GLU A 1128 20.94 -15.49 -5.70
C GLU A 1128 21.30 -16.53 -6.77
N ASN A 1129 20.43 -17.54 -6.94
CA ASN A 1129 20.66 -18.66 -7.86
C ASN A 1129 20.90 -18.24 -9.32
N TYR A 1130 20.25 -17.18 -9.81
CA TYR A 1130 20.46 -16.67 -11.17
C TYR A 1130 21.62 -15.68 -11.30
N GLY A 1131 22.23 -15.26 -10.19
CA GLY A 1131 23.26 -14.23 -10.17
C GLY A 1131 22.77 -12.87 -10.68
N THR A 1132 23.70 -12.01 -11.07
CA THR A 1132 23.42 -10.70 -11.66
C THR A 1132 23.99 -10.66 -13.08
N THR A 1133 23.15 -10.41 -14.09
CA THR A 1133 23.63 -10.20 -15.47
C THR A 1133 24.56 -8.99 -15.51
N ILE A 1134 25.71 -9.12 -16.18
CA ILE A 1134 26.66 -8.02 -16.32
C ILE A 1134 26.03 -6.93 -17.22
N ASP A 1135 25.91 -5.72 -16.68
CA ASP A 1135 25.38 -4.55 -17.39
C ASP A 1135 26.50 -3.91 -18.24
N GLU A 1136 26.36 -3.97 -19.56
CA GLU A 1136 27.33 -3.41 -20.51
C GLU A 1136 27.39 -1.87 -20.48
N THR A 1137 26.40 -1.20 -19.87
CA THR A 1137 26.37 0.26 -19.73
C THR A 1137 27.17 0.78 -18.53
N LYS A 1138 27.61 -0.12 -17.63
CA LYS A 1138 28.41 0.20 -16.44
C LYS A 1138 29.78 -0.47 -16.49
N THR A 1139 30.76 0.13 -15.85
CA THR A 1139 32.04 -0.55 -15.64
C THR A 1139 31.87 -1.73 -14.68
N LEU A 1140 32.66 -2.80 -14.85
CA LEU A 1140 32.67 -3.92 -13.90
C LEU A 1140 33.01 -3.46 -12.47
N GLU A 1141 33.85 -2.44 -12.35
CA GLU A 1141 34.24 -1.89 -11.05
C GLU A 1141 33.05 -1.27 -10.29
N GLU A 1142 32.19 -0.52 -10.99
CA GLU A 1142 30.96 0.03 -10.41
C GLU A 1142 30.04 -1.09 -9.93
N GLN A 1143 29.86 -2.14 -10.75
CA GLN A 1143 29.02 -3.29 -10.41
C GLN A 1143 29.57 -4.06 -9.19
N TYR A 1144 30.90 -4.23 -9.07
CA TYR A 1144 31.52 -4.83 -7.89
C TYR A 1144 31.28 -4.01 -6.62
N ILE A 1145 31.33 -2.68 -6.72
CA ILE A 1145 31.07 -1.77 -5.59
C ILE A 1145 29.60 -1.83 -5.18
N GLU A 1146 28.67 -1.86 -6.14
CA GLU A 1146 27.23 -2.03 -5.88
C GLU A 1146 26.94 -3.33 -5.11
N ILE A 1147 27.52 -4.45 -5.55
CA ILE A 1147 27.38 -5.75 -4.88
C ILE A 1147 27.99 -5.73 -3.47
N ILE A 1148 29.17 -5.13 -3.29
CA ILE A 1148 29.78 -5.03 -1.97
C ILE A 1148 28.92 -4.17 -1.03
N ASN A 1149 28.30 -3.10 -1.52
CA ASN A 1149 27.41 -2.29 -0.71
C ASN A 1149 26.18 -3.08 -0.26
N LEU A 1150 25.61 -3.96 -1.10
CA LEU A 1150 24.55 -4.87 -0.65
C LEU A 1150 25.01 -5.73 0.52
N ALA A 1151 26.20 -6.32 0.44
CA ALA A 1151 26.73 -7.13 1.53
C ALA A 1151 27.00 -6.30 2.79
N ILE A 1152 27.56 -5.09 2.65
CA ILE A 1152 27.82 -4.18 3.77
C ILE A 1152 26.53 -3.91 4.54
N TYR A 1153 25.42 -3.68 3.84
CA TYR A 1153 24.14 -3.29 4.42
C TYR A 1153 23.10 -4.40 4.49
N LYS A 1154 23.45 -5.68 4.26
CA LYS A 1154 22.52 -6.82 4.11
C LYS A 1154 21.42 -6.91 5.19
N ASP A 1155 21.74 -6.50 6.42
CA ASP A 1155 20.84 -6.55 7.58
C ASP A 1155 19.91 -5.33 7.70
N ARG A 1156 20.07 -4.31 6.83
CA ARG A 1156 19.35 -3.03 6.82
C ARG A 1156 18.23 -3.07 5.77
N LYS A 1157 17.01 -3.42 6.17
CA LYS A 1157 15.87 -3.65 5.26
C LYS A 1157 15.51 -2.49 4.34
N ARG A 1158 15.88 -1.24 4.70
CA ARG A 1158 15.63 -0.04 3.87
C ARG A 1158 16.70 0.19 2.80
N VAL A 1159 17.83 -0.50 2.87
CA VAL A 1159 18.92 -0.43 1.89
C VAL A 1159 18.93 -1.68 1.01
N THR A 1160 18.47 -2.82 1.53
CA THR A 1160 18.56 -4.11 0.84
C THR A 1160 17.23 -4.56 0.26
N PRO A 1161 17.24 -5.22 -0.92
CA PRO A 1161 16.02 -5.66 -1.58
C PRO A 1161 15.31 -6.75 -0.77
N SER A 1162 13.98 -6.72 -0.77
CA SER A 1162 13.20 -7.86 -0.29
C SER A 1162 13.21 -8.98 -1.33
N SER A 1163 13.55 -10.21 -0.93
CA SER A 1163 13.67 -11.43 -1.77
C SER A 1163 12.38 -11.90 -2.48
N ARG A 1164 11.33 -11.07 -2.54
CA ARG A 1164 10.05 -11.38 -3.21
C ARG A 1164 9.73 -10.32 -4.27
N GLY A 1165 10.27 -10.50 -5.47
CA GLY A 1165 9.79 -9.80 -6.67
C GLY A 1165 10.86 -9.61 -7.73
N GLY A 1166 10.86 -10.46 -8.76
CA GLY A 1166 11.59 -10.22 -10.01
C GLY A 1166 11.18 -8.89 -10.65
N TYR A 1167 12.13 -8.23 -11.31
CA TYR A 1167 11.97 -7.03 -12.13
C TYR A 1167 11.45 -5.74 -11.47
N ASN A 1168 11.45 -5.62 -10.14
CA ASN A 1168 11.20 -4.34 -9.43
C ASN A 1168 11.99 -4.29 -8.11
N GLY A 1169 13.31 -4.40 -8.19
CA GLY A 1169 14.18 -4.35 -7.02
C GLY A 1169 14.21 -2.96 -6.37
N TYR A 1170 14.02 -2.94 -5.06
CA TYR A 1170 14.15 -1.79 -4.16
C TYR A 1170 15.64 -1.45 -4.03
N TYR A 1171 16.13 -0.36 -4.63
CA TYR A 1171 17.58 -0.11 -4.69
C TYR A 1171 17.97 1.35 -4.51
N ASP A 1172 18.39 1.73 -3.30
CA ASP A 1172 19.08 3.01 -3.04
C ASP A 1172 20.51 3.10 -3.65
N TYR A 1173 20.77 2.41 -4.78
CA TYR A 1173 22.08 2.43 -5.43
C TYR A 1173 22.44 3.85 -5.87
#